data_AF-A0A915WRS7-F1
#
_entry.id   AF-A0A915WRS7-F1
#
_cell.length_a   1.000
_cell.length_b   1.000
_cell.length_c   1.000
_cell.angle_alpha   90.00
_cell.angle_beta   90.00
_cell.angle_gamma   90.00
#
_symmetry.space_group_name_H-M   'P 1'
#
loop_
_entity.id
_entity.type
_entity.pdbx_description
1 polymer ?
#
loop_
_entity_poly.entity_id
_entity_poly.type
_entity_poly.pdbx_seq_one_letter_code
_entity_poly.pdbx_strand_id
1 'polypeptide(L)'
;MKSDSYSSITIETDLDRDLNLNKQIIKIDNKDIIVYNSDQKELFRVIDVKKLYIETGISVGKLVAVTGNGKIEVGYFTRNKEKVFKKISDAFNKNQNIDIQNEEDEENSKVSMSTLKWLFSISVKYRKIMIIGALLSLTSTGLNLVPPYLLKILIDGVLLSRTHPSSLFEIIIIFLTLSYLTLAIVSSLQSRILNNLGSKIINDLRGLLYEHVMMHDYSFIEKVSPSRILSRLTTDAGNTNWLLVWGIPTLATNFFTIIGIGIILFTLSSTLAIFILIPVPVTIYMIIKYRRKSHRLYHRNWRRSADITSKVNDTIPNYLIVRSFSKELYESKKLKEMLNKLYESSSAINNMNSLYWPIMGFIVNLSTVIIWWIGGHEVLSGIIELGVITAFIAYISQFYGPINNLSNVLPFIQQSLTSAERIREILEVKPQIVNPENPKIPDMPAEIKLDNVTFGYDPYFPVISNISFSIKPGEKVAIVGKSGSGKSTIAKLLLRFYDVNEGSVLIGGINIKDIDLNYIRKRISYVPQEVVLFDTTVGYNVAYGSNNINEVEIIKACKIANIHDEIIRLPFAYDTILGERGTFLSGGQRQRISIARAMIKDPDILIFDEATSNLDVMSEREVYEAMINASHNKTVIMITHNVHEVMNADKVIVLDDGKLVEEGNPQELLNIKGEFYKMFREQINEENVFSREIKGNKNKLNLINDNIIIEPSTRPSRVDITYDGKKYIELMPKMLFPITNPKFIGFYDEEGNEIFLLEDYTKLDPDYKRILENALKYNSLIFKVNKINKINIKGDQLEWDLLTDKGPMFVYTMGRGNVIILNSKIILIDKYNNIFEIDLDVIDKKSSKILIETI
;
A
#
# COMPACT_ATOMS: atom_id res chain seq x y z
N MET A 1 -39.83 40.84 30.11
CA MET A 1 -39.37 40.80 28.71
C MET A 1 -38.47 39.58 28.56
N LYS A 2 -38.99 38.46 28.08
CA LYS A 2 -38.15 37.32 27.65
C LYS A 2 -37.61 37.72 26.27
N SER A 3 -36.31 37.96 26.17
CA SER A 3 -35.66 38.11 24.87
C SER A 3 -35.63 36.72 24.22
N ASP A 4 -36.35 36.56 23.11
CA ASP A 4 -36.18 35.42 22.22
C ASP A 4 -34.75 35.46 21.66
N SER A 5 -33.82 34.76 22.32
CA SER A 5 -32.46 34.58 21.82
C SER A 5 -32.51 33.54 20.71
N TYR A 6 -32.78 34.03 19.51
CA TYR A 6 -32.77 33.24 18.28
C TYR A 6 -31.35 32.77 17.93
N SER A 7 -31.27 31.57 17.36
CA SER A 7 -30.09 30.73 17.20
C SER A 7 -29.12 31.19 16.10
N SER A 8 -27.85 31.42 16.47
CA SER A 8 -26.74 31.66 15.53
C SER A 8 -25.85 30.42 15.42
N ILE A 9 -25.80 29.76 14.27
CA ILE A 9 -24.86 28.66 13.98
C ILE A 9 -23.67 29.26 13.23
N THR A 10 -22.44 29.02 13.68
CA THR A 10 -21.22 29.45 12.97
C THR A 10 -20.38 28.23 12.61
N ILE A 11 -20.03 28.09 11.34
CA ILE A 11 -19.19 26.99 10.84
C ILE A 11 -18.11 27.51 9.90
N GLU A 12 -16.92 26.92 9.98
CA GLU A 12 -15.84 27.14 9.00
C GLU A 12 -15.94 26.13 7.85
N THR A 13 -15.87 26.61 6.61
CA THR A 13 -15.55 25.78 5.46
C THR A 13 -14.05 25.48 5.41
N ASP A 14 -13.65 24.49 4.63
CA ASP A 14 -12.27 24.16 4.30
C ASP A 14 -11.92 24.45 2.82
N LEU A 15 -12.89 24.92 2.05
CA LEU A 15 -12.72 25.44 0.69
C LEU A 15 -13.35 26.82 0.57
N ASP A 16 -12.75 27.68 -0.26
CA ASP A 16 -13.38 28.90 -0.73
C ASP A 16 -14.22 28.66 -2.00
N ARG A 17 -14.81 29.73 -2.54
CA ARG A 17 -15.63 29.65 -3.75
C ARG A 17 -14.84 29.31 -5.02
N ASP A 18 -13.55 29.59 -5.03
CA ASP A 18 -12.64 29.24 -6.11
C ASP A 18 -12.03 27.84 -5.91
N LEU A 19 -12.54 27.08 -4.92
CA LEU A 19 -12.13 25.73 -4.55
C LEU A 19 -10.67 25.62 -4.07
N ASN A 20 -10.09 26.72 -3.61
CA ASN A 20 -8.80 26.71 -2.93
C ASN A 20 -8.98 26.35 -1.45
N LEU A 21 -7.93 25.82 -0.83
CA LEU A 21 -7.85 25.47 0.60
C LEU A 21 -7.79 26.71 1.51
N ASN A 22 -8.79 27.59 1.38
CA ASN A 22 -8.96 28.77 2.21
C ASN A 22 -10.25 28.65 3.02
N LYS A 23 -10.20 29.14 4.26
CA LYS A 23 -11.33 29.06 5.17
C LYS A 23 -12.31 30.20 4.91
N GLN A 24 -13.59 29.88 4.75
CA GLN A 24 -14.68 30.84 4.86
C GLN A 24 -15.50 30.53 6.11
N ILE A 25 -16.11 31.54 6.70
CA ILE A 25 -16.97 31.39 7.89
C ILE A 25 -18.41 31.59 7.43
N ILE A 26 -19.23 30.56 7.57
CA ILE A 26 -20.67 30.63 7.31
C ILE A 26 -21.35 30.82 8.66
N LYS A 27 -22.06 31.93 8.79
CA LYS A 27 -22.90 32.24 9.94
C LYS A 27 -24.36 32.17 9.53
N ILE A 28 -25.13 31.34 10.20
CA ILE A 28 -26.56 31.14 9.97
C ILE A 28 -27.29 31.74 11.16
N ASP A 29 -27.97 32.87 10.94
CA ASP A 29 -28.77 33.57 11.94
C ASP A 29 -30.24 33.48 11.50
N ASN A 30 -31.04 32.64 12.19
CA ASN A 30 -32.43 32.35 11.81
C ASN A 30 -32.58 31.84 10.37
N LYS A 31 -33.16 32.64 9.47
CA LYS A 31 -33.36 32.32 8.05
C LYS A 31 -32.35 33.02 7.15
N ASP A 32 -31.41 33.75 7.73
CA ASP A 32 -30.41 34.49 7.00
C ASP A 32 -29.06 33.80 7.14
N ILE A 33 -28.32 33.73 6.04
CA ILE A 33 -26.98 33.15 6.01
C ILE A 33 -26.01 34.21 5.54
N ILE A 34 -24.94 34.42 6.30
CA ILE A 34 -23.88 35.37 6.02
C ILE A 34 -22.58 34.59 5.85
N VAL A 35 -21.86 34.87 4.77
CA VAL A 35 -20.59 34.21 4.48
C VAL A 35 -19.47 35.24 4.58
N TYR A 36 -18.46 34.96 5.38
CA TYR A 36 -17.28 35.78 5.59
C TYR A 36 -16.04 35.10 5.01
N ASN A 37 -15.07 35.89 4.56
CA ASN A 37 -13.72 35.39 4.25
C ASN A 37 -12.89 35.15 5.53
N SER A 38 -11.71 34.56 5.41
CA SER A 38 -10.76 34.28 6.50
C SER A 38 -10.42 35.52 7.35
N ASP A 39 -10.47 36.71 6.76
CA ASP A 39 -10.23 38.00 7.44
C ASP A 39 -11.51 38.62 8.05
N GLN A 40 -12.58 37.84 8.21
CA GLN A 40 -13.89 38.26 8.73
C GLN A 40 -14.61 39.35 7.92
N LYS A 41 -14.20 39.58 6.66
CA LYS A 41 -14.91 40.47 5.74
C LYS A 41 -16.10 39.74 5.12
N GLU A 42 -17.29 40.35 5.19
CA GLU A 42 -18.51 39.80 4.59
C GLU A 42 -18.36 39.72 3.06
N LEU A 43 -18.61 38.53 2.51
CA LEU A 43 -18.59 38.28 1.07
C LEU A 43 -19.98 38.48 0.48
N PHE A 44 -21.00 37.83 1.06
CA PHE A 44 -22.40 37.97 0.67
C PHE A 44 -23.33 37.46 1.76
N ARG A 45 -24.59 37.90 1.71
CA ARG A 45 -25.68 37.46 2.58
C ARG A 45 -26.85 36.93 1.76
N VAL A 46 -27.44 35.84 2.22
CA VAL A 46 -28.66 35.24 1.68
C VAL A 46 -29.77 35.42 2.70
N ILE A 47 -30.89 36.02 2.29
CA ILE A 47 -32.02 36.38 3.16
C ILE A 47 -33.22 35.49 2.82
N ASP A 48 -34.04 35.15 3.81
CA ASP A 48 -35.26 34.33 3.68
C ASP A 48 -34.99 32.94 3.07
N VAL A 49 -34.00 32.24 3.64
CA VAL A 49 -33.71 30.84 3.29
C VAL A 49 -34.83 29.94 3.82
N LYS A 50 -35.49 29.23 2.91
CA LYS A 50 -36.61 28.31 3.20
C LYS A 50 -36.12 26.90 3.53
N LYS A 51 -35.03 26.48 2.90
CA LYS A 51 -34.46 25.14 3.07
C LYS A 51 -32.96 25.17 2.80
N LEU A 52 -32.19 24.43 3.59
CA LEU A 52 -30.80 24.13 3.33
C LEU A 52 -30.67 22.66 2.94
N TYR A 53 -29.79 22.35 2.01
CA TYR A 53 -29.40 20.97 1.72
C TYR A 53 -27.98 20.94 1.16
N ILE A 54 -27.38 19.77 1.14
CA ILE A 54 -26.05 19.58 0.57
C ILE A 54 -26.14 18.86 -0.77
N GLU A 55 -25.31 19.28 -1.72
CA GLU A 55 -25.03 18.54 -2.96
C GLU A 55 -23.60 18.02 -2.87
N THR A 56 -23.41 16.71 -3.04
CA THR A 56 -22.13 16.03 -2.78
C THR A 56 -21.50 15.61 -4.10
N GLY A 57 -20.27 16.05 -4.36
CA GLY A 57 -19.41 15.61 -5.47
C GLY A 57 -18.33 14.63 -5.01
N ILE A 58 -17.36 14.35 -5.87
CA ILE A 58 -16.38 13.27 -5.64
C ILE A 58 -15.30 13.67 -4.62
N SER A 59 -14.93 14.95 -4.61
CA SER A 59 -13.93 15.53 -3.70
C SER A 59 -14.46 16.73 -2.91
N VAL A 60 -15.48 17.40 -3.44
CA VAL A 60 -16.09 18.63 -2.90
C VAL A 60 -17.60 18.44 -2.75
N GLY A 61 -18.14 18.82 -1.59
CA GLY A 61 -19.56 19.04 -1.40
C GLY A 61 -19.86 20.54 -1.33
N LYS A 62 -21.09 20.92 -1.66
CA LYS A 62 -21.56 22.30 -1.55
C LYS A 62 -22.83 22.39 -0.72
N LEU A 63 -22.91 23.44 0.08
CA LEU A 63 -24.10 23.80 0.85
C LEU A 63 -24.97 24.71 0.00
N VAL A 64 -26.22 24.33 -0.25
CA VAL A 64 -27.16 25.05 -1.12
C VAL A 64 -28.36 25.53 -0.30
N ALA A 65 -28.62 26.84 -0.36
CA ALA A 65 -29.78 27.48 0.21
C ALA A 65 -30.89 27.66 -0.85
N VAL A 66 -32.11 27.28 -0.51
CA VAL A 66 -33.30 27.52 -1.33
C VAL A 66 -34.01 28.77 -0.82
N THR A 67 -34.14 29.78 -1.68
CA THR A 67 -34.87 31.04 -1.40
C THR A 67 -36.12 31.15 -2.27
N GLY A 68 -36.95 32.17 -2.05
CA GLY A 68 -38.07 32.49 -2.94
C GLY A 68 -37.67 32.78 -4.39
N ASN A 69 -36.41 33.20 -4.62
CA ASN A 69 -35.89 33.62 -5.92
C ASN A 69 -35.02 32.54 -6.62
N GLY A 70 -34.88 31.36 -6.02
CA GLY A 70 -34.09 30.26 -6.58
C GLY A 70 -33.09 29.64 -5.58
N LYS A 71 -32.22 28.78 -6.11
CA LYS A 71 -31.15 28.09 -5.37
C LYS A 71 -29.87 28.92 -5.38
N ILE A 72 -29.25 29.10 -4.22
CA ILE A 72 -28.01 29.88 -4.06
C ILE A 72 -26.97 29.00 -3.36
N GLU A 73 -25.76 28.96 -3.90
CA GLU A 73 -24.64 28.22 -3.34
C GLU A 73 -23.97 29.05 -2.22
N VAL A 74 -23.95 28.48 -1.02
CA VAL A 74 -23.56 29.16 0.22
C VAL A 74 -22.08 28.93 0.53
N GLY A 75 -21.56 27.73 0.25
CA GLY A 75 -20.14 27.44 0.43
C GLY A 75 -19.78 26.02 0.07
N TYR A 76 -18.49 25.80 -0.15
CA TYR A 76 -17.92 24.51 -0.53
C TYR A 76 -17.17 23.90 0.64
N PHE A 77 -17.12 22.57 0.68
CA PHE A 77 -16.41 21.85 1.73
C PHE A 77 -15.83 20.54 1.20
N THR A 78 -14.75 20.05 1.79
CA THR A 78 -14.22 18.72 1.44
C THR A 78 -15.09 17.62 2.02
N ARG A 79 -14.96 16.40 1.48
CA ARG A 79 -15.69 15.21 1.95
C ARG A 79 -15.58 14.96 3.46
N ASN A 80 -14.50 15.39 4.11
CA ASN A 80 -14.33 15.25 5.56
C ASN A 80 -15.36 16.05 6.37
N LYS A 81 -15.90 17.15 5.83
CA LYS A 81 -16.92 17.98 6.48
C LYS A 81 -18.35 17.67 6.02
N GLU A 82 -18.54 16.74 5.09
CA GLU A 82 -19.84 16.43 4.49
C GLU A 82 -20.91 16.08 5.52
N LYS A 83 -20.59 15.22 6.48
CA LYS A 83 -21.54 14.80 7.53
C LYS A 83 -21.94 15.96 8.45
N VAL A 84 -21.00 16.88 8.74
CA VAL A 84 -21.23 18.07 9.57
C VAL A 84 -22.19 19.02 8.84
N PHE A 85 -21.92 19.31 7.57
CA PHE A 85 -22.78 20.17 6.75
C PHE A 85 -24.16 19.54 6.50
N LYS A 86 -24.25 18.21 6.38
CA LYS A 86 -25.53 17.49 6.28
C LYS A 86 -26.40 17.71 7.52
N LYS A 87 -25.85 17.49 8.71
CA LYS A 87 -26.57 17.71 9.97
C LYS A 87 -26.95 19.16 10.19
N ILE A 88 -26.11 20.12 9.81
CA ILE A 88 -26.45 21.55 9.88
C ILE A 88 -27.63 21.87 8.97
N SER A 89 -27.63 21.33 7.75
CA SER A 89 -28.76 21.50 6.83
C SER A 89 -30.05 20.90 7.41
N ASP A 90 -29.97 19.72 8.05
CA ASP A 90 -31.10 19.08 8.73
C ASP A 90 -31.58 19.85 9.96
N ALA A 91 -30.66 20.39 10.76
CA ALA A 91 -30.94 21.17 11.96
C ALA A 91 -31.61 22.50 11.64
N PHE A 92 -31.10 23.19 10.61
CA PHE A 92 -31.72 24.39 10.05
C PHE A 92 -33.14 24.09 9.57
N ASN A 93 -33.32 23.02 8.80
CA ASN A 93 -34.65 22.64 8.29
C ASN A 93 -35.64 22.26 9.41
N LYS A 94 -35.15 21.85 10.59
CA LYS A 94 -35.95 21.42 11.74
C LYS A 94 -36.05 22.48 12.85
N ASN A 95 -35.43 23.66 12.71
CA ASN A 95 -35.33 24.69 13.74
C ASN A 95 -34.80 24.17 15.10
N GLN A 96 -33.72 23.38 15.10
CA GLN A 96 -33.12 22.82 16.31
C GLN A 96 -31.82 23.55 16.71
N ASN A 97 -31.63 23.76 18.02
CA ASN A 97 -30.37 24.26 18.58
C ASN A 97 -29.35 23.12 18.69
N ILE A 98 -28.14 23.34 18.16
CA ILE A 98 -27.04 22.36 18.19
C ILE A 98 -25.81 22.99 18.83
N ASP A 99 -25.23 22.31 19.82
CA ASP A 99 -23.90 22.58 20.34
C ASP A 99 -22.88 21.69 19.60
N ILE A 100 -22.13 22.31 18.69
CA ILE A 100 -21.26 21.63 17.73
C ILE A 100 -20.17 20.80 18.44
N GLN A 101 -19.62 21.26 19.56
CA GLN A 101 -18.54 20.54 20.26
C GLN A 101 -19.03 19.29 21.00
N ASN A 102 -20.17 19.39 21.68
CA ASN A 102 -20.76 18.24 22.38
C ASN A 102 -21.28 17.19 21.40
N GLU A 103 -21.81 17.60 20.24
CA GLU A 103 -22.22 16.67 19.19
C GLU A 103 -21.03 15.98 18.49
N GLU A 104 -19.93 16.70 18.25
CA GLU A 104 -18.68 16.10 17.75
C GLU A 104 -18.17 15.02 18.72
N ASP A 105 -18.18 15.28 20.03
CA ASP A 105 -17.76 14.32 21.05
C ASP A 105 -18.71 13.10 21.14
N GLU A 106 -20.04 13.31 21.09
CA GLU A 106 -21.01 12.21 21.05
C GLU A 106 -20.89 11.36 19.78
N GLU A 107 -20.69 11.99 18.62
CA GLU A 107 -20.55 11.29 17.34
C GLU A 107 -19.24 10.49 17.28
N ASN A 108 -18.12 11.09 17.71
CA ASN A 108 -16.84 10.41 17.86
C ASN A 108 -16.99 9.18 18.79
N SER A 109 -17.79 9.27 19.85
CA SER A 109 -18.05 8.14 20.75
C SER A 109 -18.87 7.01 20.08
N LYS A 110 -19.89 7.35 19.28
CA LYS A 110 -20.71 6.38 18.53
C LYS A 110 -19.90 5.67 17.45
N VAL A 111 -19.07 6.42 16.72
CA VAL A 111 -18.18 5.87 15.68
C VAL A 111 -17.11 4.97 16.30
N SER A 112 -16.53 5.38 17.43
CA SER A 112 -15.58 4.56 18.19
C SER A 112 -16.18 3.21 18.61
N MET A 113 -17.41 3.21 19.12
CA MET A 113 -18.11 1.99 19.55
C MET A 113 -18.43 1.06 18.37
N SER A 114 -18.82 1.60 17.22
CA SER A 114 -19.07 0.79 16.01
C SER A 114 -17.78 0.17 15.48
N THR A 115 -16.66 0.91 15.53
CA THR A 115 -15.33 0.41 15.11
C THR A 115 -14.87 -0.72 16.02
N LEU A 116 -15.11 -0.60 17.33
CA LEU A 116 -14.80 -1.63 18.30
C LEU A 116 -15.58 -2.93 18.04
N LYS A 117 -16.90 -2.82 17.75
CA LYS A 117 -17.73 -3.97 17.35
C LYS A 117 -17.21 -4.63 16.07
N TRP A 118 -16.81 -3.83 15.08
CA TRP A 118 -16.24 -4.32 13.83
C TRP A 118 -14.91 -5.06 14.06
N LEU A 119 -13.99 -4.50 14.84
CA LEU A 119 -12.73 -5.20 15.22
C LEU A 119 -12.97 -6.53 15.92
N PHE A 120 -13.96 -6.57 16.82
CA PHE A 120 -14.35 -7.81 17.48
C PHE A 120 -14.89 -8.83 16.48
N SER A 121 -15.68 -8.40 15.48
CA SER A 121 -16.23 -9.30 14.45
C SER A 121 -15.14 -10.05 13.68
N ILE A 122 -14.04 -9.39 13.34
CA ILE A 122 -12.87 -9.99 12.68
C ILE A 122 -12.19 -11.01 13.62
N SER A 123 -12.14 -10.68 14.90
CA SER A 123 -11.51 -11.50 15.94
C SER A 123 -12.35 -12.75 16.31
N VAL A 124 -13.64 -12.81 15.96
CA VAL A 124 -14.55 -13.94 16.31
C VAL A 124 -14.01 -15.29 15.82
N LYS A 125 -13.33 -15.32 14.66
CA LYS A 125 -12.65 -16.51 14.14
C LYS A 125 -11.69 -17.15 15.15
N TYR A 126 -11.13 -16.34 16.05
CA TYR A 126 -10.18 -16.76 17.08
C TYR A 126 -10.75 -16.79 18.51
N ARG A 127 -12.07 -16.79 18.67
CA ARG A 127 -12.74 -16.72 19.99
C ARG A 127 -12.20 -17.73 21.01
N LYS A 128 -11.87 -18.97 20.60
CA LYS A 128 -11.33 -19.99 21.51
C LYS A 128 -9.99 -19.56 22.12
N ILE A 129 -9.09 -19.02 21.30
CA ILE A 129 -7.76 -18.58 21.73
C ILE A 129 -7.88 -17.31 22.57
N MET A 130 -8.77 -16.39 22.21
CA MET A 130 -9.08 -15.21 23.03
C MET A 130 -9.61 -15.60 24.42
N ILE A 131 -10.52 -16.56 24.50
CA ILE A 131 -11.05 -17.06 25.78
C ILE A 131 -9.93 -17.70 26.61
N ILE A 132 -9.08 -18.54 26.01
CA ILE A 132 -7.92 -19.13 26.71
C ILE A 132 -6.98 -18.03 27.22
N GLY A 133 -6.66 -17.04 26.39
CA GLY A 133 -5.84 -15.89 26.79
C GLY A 133 -6.46 -15.09 27.92
N ALA A 134 -7.77 -14.84 27.88
CA ALA A 134 -8.51 -14.17 28.95
C ALA A 134 -8.51 -14.98 30.25
N LEU A 135 -8.73 -16.31 30.17
CA LEU A 135 -8.65 -17.20 31.33
C LEU A 135 -7.24 -17.22 31.94
N LEU A 136 -6.19 -17.30 31.13
CA LEU A 136 -4.80 -17.22 31.62
C LEU A 136 -4.51 -15.84 32.25
N SER A 137 -5.08 -14.77 31.71
CA SER A 137 -4.98 -13.41 32.28
C SER A 137 -5.62 -13.36 33.67
N LEU A 138 -6.80 -13.94 33.83
CA LEU A 138 -7.50 -14.05 35.11
C LEU A 138 -6.73 -14.92 36.10
N THR A 139 -6.21 -16.07 35.67
CA THR A 139 -5.40 -16.95 36.51
C THR A 139 -4.12 -16.27 36.97
N SER A 140 -3.42 -15.59 36.05
CA SER A 140 -2.23 -14.79 36.39
C SER A 140 -2.57 -13.68 37.40
N THR A 141 -3.71 -13.00 37.21
CA THR A 141 -4.21 -11.99 38.15
C THR A 141 -4.42 -12.59 39.53
N GLY A 142 -5.14 -13.72 39.64
CA GLY A 142 -5.39 -14.40 40.90
C GLY A 142 -4.11 -14.89 41.59
N LEU A 143 -3.17 -15.47 40.84
CA LEU A 143 -1.87 -15.90 41.36
C LEU A 143 -1.05 -14.73 41.92
N ASN A 144 -1.14 -13.55 41.30
CA ASN A 144 -0.43 -12.35 41.76
C ASN A 144 -0.96 -11.80 43.10
N LEU A 145 -2.18 -12.19 43.50
CA LEU A 145 -2.77 -11.81 44.79
C LEU A 145 -2.30 -12.69 45.95
N VAL A 146 -1.71 -13.86 45.69
CA VAL A 146 -1.33 -14.84 46.72
C VAL A 146 -0.11 -14.42 47.57
N PRO A 147 1.00 -13.90 47.00
CA PRO A 147 2.23 -13.68 47.76
C PRO A 147 2.08 -12.72 48.97
N PRO A 148 1.37 -11.57 48.88
CA PRO A 148 1.18 -10.71 50.05
C PRO A 148 0.44 -11.37 51.21
N TYR A 149 -0.51 -12.26 50.92
CA TYR A 149 -1.24 -13.02 51.94
C TYR A 149 -0.36 -14.11 52.58
N LEU A 150 0.48 -14.79 51.80
CA LEU A 150 1.46 -15.73 52.35
C LEU A 150 2.50 -15.04 53.23
N LEU A 151 2.90 -13.81 52.88
CA LEU A 151 3.78 -12.98 53.72
C LEU A 151 3.14 -12.63 55.06
N LYS A 152 1.82 -12.36 55.10
CA LYS A 152 1.07 -12.22 56.34
C LYS A 152 1.25 -13.45 57.24
N ILE A 153 0.94 -14.64 56.71
CA ILE A 153 1.02 -15.90 57.46
C ILE A 153 2.44 -16.18 57.93
N LEU A 154 3.45 -15.87 57.11
CA LEU A 154 4.85 -16.02 57.49
C LEU A 154 5.21 -15.16 58.72
N ILE A 155 4.77 -13.91 58.72
CA ILE A 155 5.08 -12.97 59.81
C ILE A 155 4.35 -13.37 61.08
N ASP A 156 3.04 -13.61 61.01
CA ASP A 156 2.22 -13.90 62.18
C ASP A 156 2.47 -15.31 62.74
N GLY A 157 2.50 -16.31 61.86
CA GLY A 157 2.56 -17.73 62.23
C GLY A 157 3.96 -18.28 62.49
N VAL A 158 5.02 -17.63 61.99
CA VAL A 158 6.40 -18.14 62.10
C VAL A 158 7.34 -17.14 62.78
N LEU A 159 7.43 -15.90 62.28
CA LEU A 159 8.43 -14.94 62.75
C LEU A 159 8.09 -14.32 64.11
N LEU A 160 6.80 -14.13 64.41
CA LEU A 160 6.34 -13.57 65.68
C LEU A 160 5.80 -14.63 66.66
N SER A 161 5.57 -15.85 66.16
CA SER A 161 5.19 -17.00 66.96
C SER A 161 6.30 -17.39 67.95
N ARG A 162 5.95 -17.59 69.23
CA ARG A 162 6.91 -17.99 70.29
C ARG A 162 7.59 -19.34 70.03
N THR A 163 7.02 -20.19 69.16
CA THR A 163 7.53 -21.53 68.88
C THR A 163 8.38 -21.62 67.61
N HIS A 164 8.42 -20.57 66.78
CA HIS A 164 9.16 -20.49 65.51
C HIS A 164 9.19 -21.82 64.72
N PRO A 165 8.03 -22.35 64.29
CA PRO A 165 7.96 -23.66 63.64
C PRO A 165 8.74 -23.67 62.31
N SER A 166 9.88 -24.36 62.29
CA SER A 166 10.75 -24.48 61.11
C SER A 166 10.05 -25.15 59.93
N SER A 167 9.20 -26.14 60.19
CA SER A 167 8.42 -26.82 59.14
C SER A 167 7.43 -25.89 58.44
N LEU A 168 6.76 -24.99 59.18
CA LEU A 168 5.83 -24.03 58.60
C LEU A 168 6.56 -22.96 57.79
N PHE A 169 7.75 -22.53 58.24
CA PHE A 169 8.63 -21.65 57.48
C PHE A 169 8.98 -22.24 56.11
N GLU A 170 9.49 -23.48 56.08
CA GLU A 170 9.87 -24.17 54.85
C GLU A 170 8.68 -24.34 53.90
N ILE A 171 7.50 -24.72 54.43
CA ILE A 171 6.27 -24.85 53.64
C ILE A 171 5.90 -23.51 52.99
N ILE A 172 5.89 -22.40 53.75
CA ILE A 172 5.50 -21.09 53.20
C ILE A 172 6.51 -20.62 52.13
N ILE A 173 7.80 -20.83 52.35
CA ILE A 173 8.83 -20.48 51.35
C ILE A 173 8.69 -21.33 50.08
N ILE A 174 8.40 -22.63 50.21
CA ILE A 174 8.11 -23.52 49.07
C ILE A 174 6.85 -23.06 48.34
N PHE A 175 5.78 -22.70 49.04
CA PHE A 175 4.56 -22.16 48.41
C PHE A 175 4.78 -20.80 47.76
N LEU A 176 5.56 -19.91 48.37
CA LEU A 176 5.92 -18.62 47.78
C LEU A 176 6.73 -18.82 46.49
N THR A 177 7.77 -19.64 46.53
CA THR A 177 8.58 -19.96 45.33
C THR A 177 7.74 -20.63 44.26
N LEU A 178 6.88 -21.59 44.60
CA LEU A 178 5.96 -22.22 43.66
C LEU A 178 4.94 -21.23 43.08
N SER A 179 4.44 -20.28 43.88
CA SER A 179 3.50 -19.26 43.42
C SER A 179 4.14 -18.30 42.41
N TYR A 180 5.36 -17.83 42.67
CA TYR A 180 6.11 -16.98 41.73
C TYR A 180 6.52 -17.74 40.47
N LEU A 181 6.93 -19.00 40.61
CA LEU A 181 7.26 -19.85 39.45
C LEU A 181 6.03 -20.10 38.58
N THR A 182 4.89 -20.44 39.19
CA THR A 182 3.63 -20.65 38.47
C THR A 182 3.16 -19.36 37.81
N LEU A 183 3.24 -18.22 38.50
CA LEU A 183 2.93 -16.91 37.94
C LEU A 183 3.80 -16.63 36.71
N ALA A 184 5.11 -16.83 36.79
CA ALA A 184 6.04 -16.62 35.69
C ALA A 184 5.75 -17.53 34.48
N ILE A 185 5.41 -18.79 34.71
CA ILE A 185 5.04 -19.74 33.66
C ILE A 185 3.72 -19.33 33.00
N VAL A 186 2.68 -19.05 33.81
CA VAL A 186 1.35 -18.66 33.32
C VAL A 186 1.41 -17.34 32.56
N SER A 187 2.11 -16.33 33.09
CA SER A 187 2.26 -15.02 32.43
C SER A 187 3.04 -15.14 31.12
N SER A 188 4.06 -15.99 31.07
CA SER A 188 4.83 -16.26 29.85
C SER A 188 3.99 -16.97 28.79
N LEU A 189 3.21 -17.98 29.19
CA LEU A 189 2.27 -18.68 28.29
C LEU A 189 1.18 -17.74 27.77
N GLN A 190 0.57 -16.96 28.67
CA GLN A 190 -0.41 -15.92 28.34
C GLN A 190 0.15 -14.94 27.32
N SER A 191 1.33 -14.37 27.60
CA SER A 191 1.99 -13.41 26.72
C SER A 191 2.30 -14.02 25.35
N ARG A 192 2.81 -15.25 25.31
CA ARG A 192 3.09 -15.95 24.04
C ARG A 192 1.82 -16.20 23.22
N ILE A 193 0.74 -16.65 23.87
CA ILE A 193 -0.54 -16.91 23.21
C ILE A 193 -1.14 -15.61 22.66
N LEU A 194 -1.19 -14.55 23.47
CA LEU A 194 -1.77 -13.27 23.07
C LEU A 194 -0.95 -12.57 21.98
N ASN A 195 0.39 -12.58 22.08
CA ASN A 195 1.25 -11.98 21.05
C ASN A 195 1.14 -12.75 19.72
N ASN A 196 1.15 -14.08 19.75
CA ASN A 196 0.98 -14.88 18.53
C ASN A 196 -0.40 -14.70 17.91
N LEU A 197 -1.45 -14.62 18.75
CA LEU A 197 -2.80 -14.33 18.30
C LEU A 197 -2.88 -12.96 17.64
N GLY A 198 -2.27 -11.94 18.26
CA GLY A 198 -2.14 -10.59 17.70
C GLY A 198 -1.53 -10.58 16.31
N SER A 199 -0.34 -11.18 16.19
CA SER A 199 0.38 -11.37 14.93
C SER A 199 -0.44 -12.10 13.86
N LYS A 200 -1.31 -13.03 14.26
CA LYS A 200 -2.20 -13.73 13.34
C LYS A 200 -3.37 -12.85 12.87
N ILE A 201 -4.04 -12.16 13.79
CA ILE A 201 -5.14 -11.25 13.47
C ILE A 201 -4.66 -10.12 12.54
N ILE A 202 -3.49 -9.56 12.81
CA ILE A 202 -2.94 -8.48 11.99
C ILE A 202 -2.56 -8.94 10.58
N ASN A 203 -2.03 -10.16 10.44
CA ASN A 203 -1.71 -10.70 9.13
C ASN A 203 -2.98 -11.00 8.31
N ASP A 204 -4.02 -11.57 8.93
CA ASP A 204 -5.33 -11.74 8.29
C ASP A 204 -5.93 -10.37 7.89
N LEU A 205 -5.84 -9.35 8.76
CA LEU A 205 -6.32 -8.00 8.44
C LEU A 205 -5.57 -7.36 7.27
N ARG A 206 -4.23 -7.52 7.22
CA ARG A 206 -3.41 -7.05 6.08
C ARG A 206 -3.76 -7.78 4.79
N GLY A 207 -3.97 -9.10 4.86
CA GLY A 207 -4.43 -9.91 3.73
C GLY A 207 -5.77 -9.44 3.19
N LEU A 208 -6.76 -9.26 4.07
CA LEU A 208 -8.08 -8.75 3.71
C LEU A 208 -8.02 -7.35 3.10
N LEU A 209 -7.23 -6.44 3.68
CA LEU A 209 -7.06 -5.09 3.15
C LEU A 209 -6.38 -5.11 1.77
N TYR A 210 -5.35 -5.94 1.59
CA TYR A 210 -4.66 -6.08 0.32
C TYR A 210 -5.58 -6.65 -0.76
N GLU A 211 -6.28 -7.75 -0.46
CA GLU A 211 -7.25 -8.37 -1.36
C GLU A 211 -8.36 -7.39 -1.75
N HIS A 212 -8.92 -6.68 -0.77
CA HIS A 212 -9.96 -5.68 -1.01
C HIS A 212 -9.48 -4.56 -1.93
N VAL A 213 -8.26 -4.03 -1.73
CA VAL A 213 -7.69 -2.99 -2.60
C VAL A 213 -7.47 -3.52 -4.01
N MET A 214 -6.93 -4.73 -4.17
CA MET A 214 -6.63 -5.31 -5.49
C MET A 214 -7.89 -5.69 -6.28
N MET A 215 -8.98 -6.01 -5.58
CA MET A 215 -10.28 -6.32 -6.18
C MET A 215 -11.15 -5.08 -6.44
N HIS A 216 -10.74 -3.89 -5.96
CA HIS A 216 -11.48 -2.67 -6.16
C HIS A 216 -11.26 -2.08 -7.57
N ASP A 217 -12.22 -1.28 -8.05
CA ASP A 217 -12.08 -0.56 -9.32
C ASP A 217 -10.94 0.47 -9.32
N TYR A 218 -10.43 0.78 -10.51
CA TYR A 218 -9.30 1.68 -10.71
C TYR A 218 -9.51 3.08 -10.13
N SER A 219 -10.76 3.59 -10.14
CA SER A 219 -11.08 4.92 -9.60
C SER A 219 -10.78 5.03 -8.10
N PHE A 220 -10.89 3.91 -7.38
CA PHE A 220 -10.55 3.85 -5.96
C PHE A 220 -9.07 4.13 -5.71
N ILE A 221 -8.17 3.58 -6.54
CA ILE A 221 -6.71 3.74 -6.39
C ILE A 221 -6.28 5.17 -6.74
N GLU A 222 -6.88 5.78 -7.78
CA GLU A 222 -6.62 7.20 -8.09
C GLU A 222 -7.11 8.13 -6.96
N LYS A 223 -8.23 7.80 -6.29
CA LYS A 223 -8.77 8.58 -5.15
C LYS A 223 -7.98 8.37 -3.85
N VAL A 224 -7.63 7.13 -3.54
CA VAL A 224 -6.92 6.72 -2.32
C VAL A 224 -5.47 6.47 -2.73
N SER A 225 -4.68 7.55 -2.77
CA SER A 225 -3.29 7.50 -3.25
C SER A 225 -2.51 6.27 -2.74
N PRO A 226 -1.63 5.66 -3.56
CA PRO A 226 -0.92 4.43 -3.19
C PRO A 226 -0.18 4.51 -1.85
N SER A 227 0.45 5.66 -1.56
CA SER A 227 1.14 5.92 -0.29
C SER A 227 0.21 5.86 0.92
N ARG A 228 -1.04 6.30 0.75
CA ARG A 228 -2.06 6.23 1.81
C ARG A 228 -2.46 4.79 2.08
N ILE A 229 -2.65 3.99 1.03
CA ILE A 229 -2.93 2.55 1.15
C ILE A 229 -1.77 1.85 1.86
N LEU A 230 -0.52 2.16 1.50
CA LEU A 230 0.66 1.59 2.15
C LEU A 230 0.72 1.93 3.64
N SER A 231 0.45 3.19 4.02
CA SER A 231 0.39 3.60 5.43
C SER A 231 -0.72 2.88 6.19
N ARG A 232 -1.85 2.58 5.55
CA ARG A 232 -2.97 1.83 6.15
C ARG A 232 -2.59 0.37 6.41
N LEU A 233 -1.93 -0.28 5.44
CA LEU A 233 -1.43 -1.66 5.55
C LEU A 233 -0.31 -1.83 6.58
N THR A 234 0.55 -0.81 6.74
CA THR A 234 1.73 -0.88 7.60
C THR A 234 1.46 -0.29 8.98
N THR A 235 1.30 1.04 9.05
CA THR A 235 1.19 1.82 10.30
C THR A 235 -0.15 1.62 11.00
N ASP A 236 -1.27 1.83 10.31
CA ASP A 236 -2.58 1.77 10.98
C ASP A 236 -2.94 0.35 11.40
N ALA A 237 -2.59 -0.63 10.57
CA ALA A 237 -2.76 -2.03 10.92
C ALA A 237 -1.92 -2.35 12.18
N GLY A 238 -0.65 -1.91 12.23
CA GLY A 238 0.20 -2.06 13.40
C GLY A 238 -0.35 -1.40 14.67
N ASN A 239 -0.86 -0.16 14.57
CA ASN A 239 -1.48 0.55 15.69
C ASN A 239 -2.75 -0.18 16.18
N THR A 240 -3.54 -0.75 15.27
CA THR A 240 -4.75 -1.52 15.61
C THR A 240 -4.43 -2.77 16.44
N ASN A 241 -3.30 -3.43 16.13
CA ASN A 241 -2.85 -4.63 16.84
C ASN A 241 -2.68 -4.40 18.35
N TRP A 242 -2.19 -3.22 18.75
CA TRP A 242 -1.93 -2.90 20.16
C TRP A 242 -3.20 -3.02 21.03
N LEU A 243 -4.35 -2.55 20.55
CA LEU A 243 -5.61 -2.60 21.30
C LEU A 243 -6.09 -4.03 21.57
N LEU A 244 -5.95 -4.92 20.58
CA LEU A 244 -6.40 -6.30 20.68
C LEU A 244 -5.49 -7.15 21.57
N VAL A 245 -4.17 -6.94 21.48
CA VAL A 245 -3.17 -7.75 22.20
C VAL A 245 -2.92 -7.24 23.62
N TRP A 246 -2.86 -5.92 23.78
CA TRP A 246 -2.45 -5.29 25.04
C TRP A 246 -3.59 -4.48 25.66
N GLY A 247 -4.25 -3.61 24.89
CA GLY A 247 -5.26 -2.69 25.42
C GLY A 247 -6.39 -3.37 26.19
N ILE A 248 -7.17 -4.24 25.52
CA ILE A 248 -8.32 -4.92 26.14
C ILE A 248 -7.89 -5.85 27.28
N PRO A 249 -6.87 -6.74 27.12
CA PRO A 249 -6.42 -7.59 28.21
C PRO A 249 -5.92 -6.81 29.43
N THR A 250 -5.14 -5.74 29.23
CA THR A 250 -4.67 -4.90 30.35
C THR A 250 -5.82 -4.23 31.08
N LEU A 251 -6.83 -3.71 30.37
CA LEU A 251 -8.01 -3.12 31.02
C LEU A 251 -8.79 -4.16 31.84
N ALA A 252 -8.99 -5.37 31.29
CA ALA A 252 -9.66 -6.45 32.00
C ALA A 252 -8.87 -6.86 33.25
N THR A 253 -7.57 -7.16 33.11
CA THR A 253 -6.68 -7.50 34.22
C THR A 253 -6.68 -6.41 35.30
N ASN A 254 -6.58 -5.13 34.90
CA ASN A 254 -6.61 -4.00 35.84
C ASN A 254 -7.93 -3.95 36.63
N PHE A 255 -9.06 -4.13 35.95
CA PHE A 255 -10.38 -4.15 36.58
C PHE A 255 -10.52 -5.28 37.60
N PHE A 256 -10.16 -6.51 37.22
CA PHE A 256 -10.22 -7.67 38.13
C PHE A 256 -9.21 -7.58 39.27
N THR A 257 -8.02 -7.00 39.03
CA THR A 257 -7.02 -6.77 40.08
C THR A 257 -7.54 -5.80 41.14
N ILE A 258 -8.11 -4.66 40.73
CA ILE A 258 -8.69 -3.67 41.67
C ILE A 258 -9.80 -4.30 42.50
N ILE A 259 -10.71 -5.06 41.87
CA ILE A 259 -11.81 -5.74 42.57
C ILE A 259 -11.28 -6.81 43.52
N GLY A 260 -10.37 -7.68 43.05
CA GLY A 260 -9.81 -8.77 43.84
C GLY A 260 -9.06 -8.25 45.09
N ILE A 261 -8.22 -7.23 44.91
CA ILE A 261 -7.52 -6.60 46.04
C ILE A 261 -8.52 -5.91 46.97
N GLY A 262 -9.52 -5.21 46.43
CA GLY A 262 -10.56 -4.58 47.22
C GLY A 262 -11.24 -5.59 48.14
N ILE A 263 -11.70 -6.72 47.61
CA ILE A 263 -12.32 -7.81 48.39
C ILE A 263 -11.35 -8.30 49.47
N ILE A 264 -10.09 -8.59 49.13
CA ILE A 264 -9.09 -9.08 50.09
C ILE A 264 -8.87 -8.07 51.23
N LEU A 265 -8.69 -6.78 50.91
CA LEU A 265 -8.47 -5.74 51.92
C LEU A 265 -9.66 -5.63 52.89
N PHE A 266 -10.89 -5.62 52.39
CA PHE A 266 -12.08 -5.58 53.22
C PHE A 266 -12.26 -6.83 54.09
N THR A 267 -11.83 -8.00 53.62
CA THR A 267 -11.84 -9.24 54.43
C THR A 267 -10.76 -9.27 55.51
N LEU A 268 -9.64 -8.59 55.31
CA LEU A 268 -8.54 -8.54 56.28
C LEU A 268 -8.80 -7.54 57.41
N SER A 269 -9.18 -6.30 57.07
CA SER A 269 -9.61 -5.28 58.04
C SER A 269 -10.44 -4.22 57.33
N SER A 270 -11.73 -4.17 57.62
CA SER A 270 -12.64 -3.17 57.09
C SER A 270 -12.27 -1.74 57.50
N THR A 271 -11.69 -1.54 58.69
CA THR A 271 -11.23 -0.24 59.15
C THR A 271 -10.08 0.29 58.29
N LEU A 272 -9.01 -0.49 58.14
CA LEU A 272 -7.84 -0.10 57.32
C LEU A 272 -8.18 0.02 55.83
N ALA A 273 -9.11 -0.81 55.33
CA ALA A 273 -9.56 -0.74 53.94
C ALA A 273 -10.23 0.60 53.60
N ILE A 274 -11.05 1.15 54.51
CA ILE A 274 -11.66 2.47 54.34
C ILE A 274 -10.59 3.56 54.25
N PHE A 275 -9.53 3.48 55.05
CA PHE A 275 -8.43 4.44 55.01
C PHE A 275 -7.64 4.40 53.69
N ILE A 276 -7.48 3.22 53.06
CA ILE A 276 -6.91 3.10 51.71
C ILE A 276 -7.75 3.82 50.66
N LEU A 277 -9.07 3.90 50.85
CA LEU A 277 -9.97 4.56 49.90
C LEU A 277 -9.94 6.09 50.00
N ILE A 278 -9.45 6.68 51.10
CA ILE A 278 -9.44 8.14 51.29
C ILE A 278 -8.64 8.89 50.21
N PRO A 279 -7.45 8.42 49.77
CA PRO A 279 -6.72 9.09 48.69
C PRO A 279 -7.32 8.85 47.29
N VAL A 280 -8.24 7.89 47.12
CA VAL A 280 -8.81 7.52 45.82
C VAL A 280 -9.57 8.67 45.14
N PRO A 281 -10.47 9.41 45.80
CA PRO A 281 -11.09 10.60 45.20
C PRO A 281 -10.06 11.65 44.72
N VAL A 282 -8.98 11.85 45.49
CA VAL A 282 -7.91 12.80 45.15
C VAL A 282 -7.12 12.32 43.92
N THR A 283 -6.80 11.03 43.86
CA THR A 283 -6.12 10.45 42.69
C THR A 283 -7.00 10.51 41.44
N ILE A 284 -8.29 10.19 41.54
CA ILE A 284 -9.24 10.31 40.43
C ILE A 284 -9.33 11.76 39.93
N TYR A 285 -9.47 12.73 40.83
CA TYR A 285 -9.51 14.15 40.46
C TYR A 285 -8.24 14.60 39.71
N MET A 286 -7.08 14.21 40.22
CA MET A 286 -5.78 14.50 39.58
C MET A 286 -5.64 13.81 38.22
N ILE A 287 -6.13 12.57 38.05
CA ILE A 287 -6.19 11.85 36.77
C ILE A 287 -7.06 12.59 35.76
N ILE A 288 -8.23 13.07 36.16
CA ILE A 288 -9.12 13.84 35.26
C ILE A 288 -8.42 15.14 34.81
N LYS A 289 -7.77 15.85 35.73
CA LYS A 289 -7.01 17.07 35.43
C LYS A 289 -5.83 16.79 34.49
N TYR A 290 -5.08 15.72 34.74
CA TYR A 290 -3.99 15.24 33.90
C TYR A 290 -4.48 14.89 32.51
N ARG A 291 -5.54 14.08 32.38
CA ARG A 291 -6.11 13.66 31.09
C ARG A 291 -6.42 14.85 30.19
N ARG A 292 -7.07 15.89 30.70
CA ARG A 292 -7.44 17.10 29.92
C ARG A 292 -6.20 17.83 29.39
N LYS A 293 -5.18 18.03 30.23
CA LYS A 293 -3.94 18.73 29.84
C LYS A 293 -3.07 17.87 28.92
N SER A 294 -2.93 16.58 29.26
CA SER A 294 -2.17 15.57 28.54
C SER A 294 -2.66 15.45 27.10
N HIS A 295 -3.97 15.26 26.89
CA HIS A 295 -4.55 15.14 25.56
C HIS A 295 -4.14 16.28 24.62
N ARG A 296 -4.20 17.54 25.09
CA ARG A 296 -3.79 18.71 24.29
C ARG A 296 -2.29 18.69 23.93
N LEU A 297 -1.42 18.37 24.89
CA LEU A 297 0.03 18.35 24.68
C LEU A 297 0.48 17.19 23.79
N TYR A 298 -0.04 15.99 24.02
CA TYR A 298 0.21 14.82 23.18
C TYR A 298 -0.31 15.02 21.76
N HIS A 299 -1.49 15.60 21.58
CA HIS A 299 -2.01 15.92 20.26
C HIS A 299 -1.14 16.97 19.53
N ARG A 300 -0.66 18.00 20.24
CA ARG A 300 0.28 18.98 19.65
C ARG A 300 1.58 18.30 19.23
N ASN A 301 2.12 17.42 20.07
CA ASN A 301 3.34 16.67 19.77
C ASN A 301 3.17 15.74 18.56
N TRP A 302 2.04 15.02 18.50
CA TRP A 302 1.69 14.16 17.37
C TRP A 302 1.61 14.96 16.06
N ARG A 303 0.96 16.14 16.07
CA ARG A 303 0.91 17.04 14.89
C ARG A 303 2.31 17.46 14.44
N ARG A 304 3.18 17.91 15.36
CA ARG A 304 4.56 18.29 15.01
C ARG A 304 5.36 17.11 14.44
N SER A 305 5.16 15.91 14.98
CA SER A 305 5.78 14.70 14.44
C SER A 305 5.28 14.39 13.03
N ALA A 306 3.97 14.52 12.79
CA ALA A 306 3.38 14.31 11.47
C ALA A 306 3.90 15.34 10.43
N ASP A 307 4.03 16.62 10.82
CA ASP A 307 4.62 17.66 9.97
C ASP A 307 6.05 17.29 9.53
N ILE A 308 6.87 16.76 10.46
CA ILE A 308 8.24 16.30 10.18
C ILE A 308 8.21 15.11 9.22
N THR A 309 7.38 14.10 9.48
CA THR A 309 7.24 12.93 8.59
C THR A 309 6.81 13.36 7.19
N SER A 310 5.86 14.28 7.07
CA SER A 310 5.44 14.85 5.77
C SER A 310 6.61 15.53 5.08
N LYS A 311 7.34 16.40 5.78
CA LYS A 311 8.48 17.13 5.20
C LYS A 311 9.59 16.20 4.70
N VAL A 312 9.89 15.14 5.44
CA VAL A 312 10.87 14.12 5.05
C VAL A 312 10.39 13.36 3.82
N ASN A 313 9.11 12.93 3.82
CA ASN A 313 8.49 12.26 2.67
C ASN A 313 8.41 13.15 1.42
N ASP A 314 8.36 14.48 1.57
CA ASP A 314 8.39 15.41 0.44
C ASP A 314 9.81 15.65 -0.08
N THR A 315 10.79 15.83 0.82
CA THR A 315 12.14 16.26 0.42
C THR A 315 13.07 15.12 0.01
N ILE A 316 13.01 13.96 0.66
CA ILE A 316 13.93 12.85 0.40
C ILE A 316 13.69 12.22 -0.99
N PRO A 317 12.45 11.89 -1.40
CA PRO A 317 12.21 11.41 -2.75
C PRO A 317 12.58 12.44 -3.83
N ASN A 318 12.47 13.73 -3.50
CA ASN A 318 12.80 14.84 -4.39
C ASN A 318 14.23 15.38 -4.19
N TYR A 319 15.16 14.56 -3.68
CA TYR A 319 16.52 14.98 -3.36
C TYR A 319 17.29 15.54 -4.55
N LEU A 320 17.04 15.04 -5.76
CA LEU A 320 17.62 15.57 -7.00
C LEU A 320 17.31 17.07 -7.15
N ILE A 321 16.07 17.49 -6.86
CA ILE A 321 15.66 18.89 -6.92
C ILE A 321 16.43 19.70 -5.88
N VAL A 322 16.48 19.22 -4.63
CA VAL A 322 17.21 19.89 -3.54
C VAL A 322 18.68 20.12 -3.92
N ARG A 323 19.33 19.12 -4.54
CA ARG A 323 20.71 19.21 -5.04
C ARG A 323 20.86 20.16 -6.22
N SER A 324 19.98 20.06 -7.21
CA SER A 324 20.03 20.88 -8.43
C SER A 324 19.91 22.38 -8.14
N PHE A 325 19.14 22.75 -7.11
CA PHE A 325 18.99 24.14 -6.66
C PHE A 325 19.90 24.52 -5.49
N SER A 326 20.83 23.64 -5.10
CA SER A 326 21.77 23.83 -3.98
C SER A 326 21.09 24.30 -2.68
N LYS A 327 19.94 23.68 -2.34
CA LYS A 327 19.10 24.02 -1.18
C LYS A 327 19.31 23.09 0.01
N GLU A 328 20.38 22.29 0.06
CA GLU A 328 20.63 21.33 1.13
C GLU A 328 20.68 21.98 2.51
N LEU A 329 21.38 23.12 2.63
CA LEU A 329 21.47 23.88 3.88
C LEU A 329 20.14 24.53 4.26
N TYR A 330 19.37 24.99 3.27
CA TYR A 330 18.05 25.58 3.50
C TYR A 330 17.08 24.53 4.06
N GLU A 331 17.03 23.36 3.43
CA GLU A 331 16.17 22.26 3.86
C GLU A 331 16.59 21.70 5.22
N SER A 332 17.90 21.55 5.44
CA SER A 332 18.45 21.16 6.74
C SER A 332 18.07 22.14 7.85
N LYS A 333 18.19 23.46 7.61
CA LYS A 333 17.79 24.50 8.58
C LYS A 333 16.29 24.44 8.89
N LYS A 334 15.45 24.31 7.85
CA LYS A 334 13.99 24.22 8.02
C LYS A 334 13.60 22.98 8.82
N LEU A 335 14.20 21.84 8.55
CA LEU A 335 13.99 20.62 9.33
C LEU A 335 14.43 20.80 10.78
N LYS A 336 15.57 21.45 11.03
CA LYS A 336 16.05 21.76 12.39
C LYS A 336 15.07 22.63 13.17
N GLU A 337 14.48 23.64 12.54
CA GLU A 337 13.44 24.47 13.17
C GLU A 337 12.18 23.67 13.54
N MET A 338 11.77 22.73 12.67
CA MET A 338 10.65 21.83 12.95
C MET A 338 10.96 20.85 14.08
N LEU A 339 12.17 20.29 14.09
CA LEU A 339 12.67 19.42 15.16
C LEU A 339 12.73 20.15 16.50
N ASN A 340 13.14 21.42 16.53
CA ASN A 340 13.11 22.23 17.75
C ASN A 340 11.67 22.42 18.28
N LYS A 341 10.69 22.68 17.40
CA LYS A 341 9.27 22.76 17.80
C LYS A 341 8.74 21.42 18.32
N LEU A 342 9.17 20.30 17.74
CA LEU A 342 8.86 18.96 18.27
C LEU A 342 9.49 18.75 19.64
N TYR A 343 10.76 19.12 19.80
CA TYR A 343 11.48 19.07 21.08
C TYR A 343 10.77 19.88 22.16
N GLU A 344 10.38 21.13 21.89
CA GLU A 344 9.61 21.95 22.84
C GLU A 344 8.28 21.29 23.22
N SER A 345 7.58 20.69 22.24
CA SER A 345 6.32 19.99 22.52
C SER A 345 6.51 18.72 23.35
N SER A 346 7.57 17.94 23.07
CA SER A 346 7.94 16.76 23.85
C SER A 346 8.41 17.14 25.25
N SER A 347 9.21 18.20 25.38
CA SER A 347 9.67 18.74 26.66
C SER A 347 8.50 19.21 27.53
N ALA A 348 7.48 19.85 26.94
CA ALA A 348 6.26 20.22 27.66
C ALA A 348 5.51 19.00 28.22
N ILE A 349 5.47 17.87 27.49
CA ILE A 349 4.91 16.60 27.97
C ILE A 349 5.76 16.07 29.12
N ASN A 350 7.08 16.02 28.94
CA ASN A 350 8.00 15.53 29.95
C ASN A 350 7.91 16.35 31.24
N ASN A 351 7.91 17.68 31.16
CA ASN A 351 7.77 18.56 32.32
C ASN A 351 6.43 18.34 33.04
N MET A 352 5.34 18.13 32.30
CA MET A 352 4.05 17.77 32.90
C MET A 352 4.15 16.42 33.64
N ASN A 353 4.75 15.40 33.02
CA ASN A 353 4.91 14.08 33.60
C ASN A 353 5.84 14.10 34.84
N SER A 354 6.95 14.83 34.77
CA SER A 354 7.94 15.01 35.85
C SER A 354 7.36 15.71 37.07
N LEU A 355 6.34 16.56 36.91
CA LEU A 355 5.63 17.16 38.05
C LEU A 355 4.53 16.22 38.57
N TYR A 356 3.81 15.57 37.66
CA TYR A 356 2.61 14.81 38.01
C TYR A 356 2.91 13.49 38.71
N TRP A 357 3.84 12.68 38.20
CA TRP A 357 4.12 11.34 38.75
C TRP A 357 4.68 11.38 40.19
N PRO A 358 5.61 12.28 40.56
CA PRO A 358 6.05 12.39 41.95
C PRO A 358 4.94 12.83 42.92
N ILE A 359 4.08 13.76 42.52
CA ILE A 359 2.93 14.19 43.36
C ILE A 359 1.97 13.01 43.56
N MET A 360 1.69 12.24 42.51
CA MET A 360 0.86 11.04 42.63
C MET A 360 1.51 9.96 43.51
N GLY A 361 2.82 9.74 43.36
CA GLY A 361 3.57 8.85 44.23
C GLY A 361 3.50 9.27 45.70
N PHE A 362 3.60 10.58 45.98
CA PHE A 362 3.44 11.11 47.33
C PHE A 362 2.03 10.84 47.90
N ILE A 363 0.97 11.07 47.12
CA ILE A 363 -0.41 10.78 47.55
C ILE A 363 -0.60 9.29 47.85
N VAL A 364 -0.05 8.41 47.02
CA VAL A 364 -0.10 6.96 47.26
C VAL A 364 0.68 6.59 48.52
N ASN A 365 1.88 7.14 48.70
CA ASN A 365 2.72 6.89 49.87
C ASN A 365 2.12 7.42 51.19
N LEU A 366 1.29 8.48 51.14
CA LEU A 366 0.51 8.90 52.31
C LEU A 366 -0.42 7.78 52.80
N SER A 367 -0.97 6.96 51.89
CA SER A 367 -1.75 5.77 52.28
C SER A 367 -0.91 4.82 53.14
N THR A 368 0.35 4.59 52.78
CA THR A 368 1.28 3.75 53.54
C THR A 368 1.53 4.34 54.94
N VAL A 369 1.71 5.65 55.05
CA VAL A 369 1.88 6.34 56.34
C VAL A 369 0.63 6.22 57.20
N ILE A 370 -0.56 6.40 56.62
CA ILE A 370 -1.84 6.26 57.32
C ILE A 370 -2.01 4.84 57.86
N ILE A 371 -1.65 3.83 57.07
CA ILE A 371 -1.71 2.42 57.52
C ILE A 371 -0.71 2.16 58.64
N TRP A 372 0.51 2.67 58.56
CA TRP A 372 1.46 2.53 59.67
C TRP A 372 0.96 3.21 60.95
N TRP A 373 0.34 4.38 60.83
CA TRP A 373 -0.19 5.12 61.97
C TRP A 373 -1.37 4.39 62.62
N ILE A 374 -2.42 4.13 61.84
CA ILE A 374 -3.69 3.59 62.35
C ILE A 374 -3.56 2.09 62.58
N GLY A 375 -3.03 1.35 61.61
CA GLY A 375 -2.76 -0.08 61.75
C GLY A 375 -1.75 -0.36 62.85
N GLY A 376 -0.70 0.45 62.98
CA GLY A 376 0.25 0.33 64.08
C GLY A 376 -0.42 0.48 65.45
N HIS A 377 -1.33 1.45 65.61
CA HIS A 377 -2.12 1.59 66.82
C HIS A 377 -3.04 0.37 67.06
N GLU A 378 -3.68 -0.17 66.01
CA GLU A 378 -4.50 -1.38 66.11
C GLU A 378 -3.68 -2.62 66.50
N VAL A 379 -2.44 -2.75 66.02
CA VAL A 379 -1.50 -3.81 66.44
C VAL A 379 -1.08 -3.64 67.89
N LEU A 380 -0.70 -2.43 68.30
CA LEU A 380 -0.34 -2.12 69.69
C LEU A 380 -1.51 -2.38 70.66
N SER A 381 -2.74 -2.20 70.18
CA SER A 381 -3.98 -2.47 70.93
C SER A 381 -4.41 -3.95 70.88
N GLY A 382 -3.72 -4.80 70.11
CA GLY A 382 -4.04 -6.22 69.95
C GLY A 382 -5.27 -6.54 69.10
N ILE A 383 -5.77 -5.57 68.32
CA ILE A 383 -6.97 -5.72 67.47
C ILE A 383 -6.62 -6.48 66.18
N ILE A 384 -5.44 -6.23 65.62
CA ILE A 384 -4.94 -6.91 64.42
C ILE A 384 -3.50 -7.39 64.62
N GLU A 385 -3.08 -8.37 63.83
CA GLU A 385 -1.71 -8.90 63.83
C GLU A 385 -0.78 -8.06 62.93
N LEU A 386 0.54 -8.08 63.19
CA LEU A 386 1.52 -7.27 62.43
C LEU A 386 1.58 -7.68 60.96
N GLY A 387 1.40 -8.97 60.66
CA GLY A 387 1.35 -9.49 59.29
C GLY A 387 0.23 -8.85 58.49
N VAL A 388 -0.90 -8.46 59.11
CA VAL A 388 -1.99 -7.74 58.43
C VAL A 388 -1.47 -6.43 57.84
N ILE A 389 -0.75 -5.61 58.63
CA ILE A 389 -0.15 -4.36 58.14
C ILE A 389 0.77 -4.63 56.94
N THR A 390 1.62 -5.67 57.02
CA THR A 390 2.57 -5.96 55.94
C THR A 390 1.89 -6.38 54.64
N ALA A 391 0.82 -7.18 54.72
CA ALA A 391 0.00 -7.52 53.56
C ALA A 391 -0.71 -6.29 52.99
N PHE A 392 -1.25 -5.42 53.84
CA PHE A 392 -1.86 -4.15 53.41
C PHE A 392 -0.88 -3.26 52.64
N ILE A 393 0.36 -3.10 53.13
CA ILE A 393 1.40 -2.32 52.44
C ILE A 393 1.75 -2.93 51.08
N ALA A 394 1.88 -4.24 51.00
CA ALA A 394 2.13 -4.92 49.73
C ALA A 394 0.97 -4.73 48.74
N TYR A 395 -0.28 -4.83 49.21
CA TYR A 395 -1.48 -4.64 48.38
C TYR A 395 -1.71 -3.18 47.96
N ILE A 396 -1.26 -2.16 48.70
CA ILE A 396 -1.34 -0.74 48.26
C ILE A 396 -0.72 -0.58 46.87
N SER A 397 0.50 -1.09 46.68
CA SER A 397 1.22 -0.94 45.41
C SER A 397 0.46 -1.60 44.25
N GLN A 398 -0.11 -2.79 44.50
CA GLN A 398 -0.89 -3.53 43.52
C GLN A 398 -2.27 -2.90 43.24
N PHE A 399 -2.86 -2.18 44.21
CA PHE A 399 -4.15 -1.51 44.05
C PHE A 399 -4.01 -0.23 43.21
N TYR A 400 -3.02 0.61 43.52
CA TYR A 400 -2.80 1.88 42.82
C TYR A 400 -2.10 1.72 41.47
N GLY A 401 -1.36 0.62 41.23
CA GLY A 401 -0.69 0.34 39.96
C GLY A 401 -1.64 0.38 38.74
N PRO A 402 -2.73 -0.41 38.72
CA PRO A 402 -3.75 -0.38 37.67
C PRO A 402 -4.37 1.00 37.42
N ILE A 403 -4.64 1.75 38.50
CA ILE A 403 -5.20 3.10 38.44
C ILE A 403 -4.24 4.05 37.71
N ASN A 404 -2.95 3.97 38.04
CA ASN A 404 -1.90 4.76 37.39
C ASN A 404 -1.70 4.36 35.91
N ASN A 405 -1.75 3.07 35.61
CA ASN A 405 -1.56 2.55 34.26
C ASN A 405 -2.67 3.03 33.29
N LEU A 406 -3.88 3.24 33.78
CA LEU A 406 -5.02 3.69 32.96
C LEU A 406 -4.73 4.98 32.17
N SER A 407 -3.97 5.91 32.75
CA SER A 407 -3.59 7.16 32.08
C SER A 407 -2.65 6.95 30.88
N ASN A 408 -1.84 5.89 30.91
CA ASN A 408 -0.88 5.56 29.85
C ASN A 408 -1.52 4.76 28.71
N VAL A 409 -2.56 3.98 29.00
CA VAL A 409 -3.24 3.09 28.04
C VAL A 409 -4.21 3.87 27.15
N LEU A 410 -4.89 4.89 27.68
CA LEU A 410 -5.94 5.63 26.96
C LEU A 410 -5.50 6.26 25.63
N PRO A 411 -4.34 6.94 25.51
CA PRO A 411 -3.90 7.51 24.23
C PRO A 411 -3.71 6.44 23.14
N PHE A 412 -3.16 5.28 23.50
CA PHE A 412 -2.96 4.18 22.57
C PHE A 412 -4.29 3.55 22.15
N ILE A 413 -5.26 3.41 23.06
CA ILE A 413 -6.61 2.98 22.70
C ILE A 413 -7.22 3.91 21.65
N GLN A 414 -7.14 5.23 21.87
CA GLN A 414 -7.65 6.22 20.92
C GLN A 414 -6.94 6.12 19.57
N GLN A 415 -5.61 5.99 19.57
CA GLN A 415 -4.82 5.81 18.36
C GLN A 415 -5.23 4.54 17.61
N SER A 416 -5.32 3.39 18.29
CA SER A 416 -5.74 2.13 17.69
C SER A 416 -7.14 2.19 17.11
N LEU A 417 -8.09 2.85 17.81
CA LEU A 417 -9.46 3.01 17.31
C LEU A 417 -9.52 3.91 16.08
N THR A 418 -8.75 5.01 16.07
CA THR A 418 -8.65 5.90 14.90
C THR A 418 -8.03 5.17 13.70
N SER A 419 -6.97 4.40 13.93
CA SER A 419 -6.33 3.58 12.89
C SER A 419 -7.27 2.49 12.36
N ALA A 420 -8.00 1.82 13.24
CA ALA A 420 -8.99 0.82 12.87
C ALA A 420 -10.17 1.41 12.08
N GLU A 421 -10.64 2.60 12.46
CA GLU A 421 -11.70 3.31 11.76
C GLU A 421 -11.29 3.61 10.32
N ARG A 422 -10.07 4.13 10.12
CA ARG A 422 -9.52 4.41 8.79
C ARG A 422 -9.33 3.18 7.91
N ILE A 423 -9.04 2.02 8.52
CA ILE A 423 -8.98 0.75 7.78
C ILE A 423 -10.40 0.30 7.42
N ARG A 424 -11.34 0.40 8.36
CA ARG A 424 -12.75 0.08 8.12
C ARG A 424 -13.34 0.95 7.02
N GLU A 425 -13.06 2.25 7.02
CA GLU A 425 -13.51 3.18 5.97
C GLU A 425 -13.09 2.72 4.58
N ILE A 426 -11.88 2.17 4.44
CA ILE A 426 -11.41 1.60 3.16
C ILE A 426 -12.20 0.33 2.83
N LEU A 427 -12.33 -0.59 3.79
CA LEU A 427 -13.01 -1.88 3.58
C LEU A 427 -14.53 -1.77 3.37
N GLU A 428 -15.15 -0.66 3.79
CA GLU A 428 -16.56 -0.38 3.58
C GLU A 428 -16.85 0.22 2.20
N VAL A 429 -15.83 0.72 1.48
CA VAL A 429 -16.02 1.19 0.11
C VAL A 429 -16.35 -0.01 -0.77
N LYS A 430 -17.42 0.11 -1.54
CA LYS A 430 -17.82 -0.92 -2.50
C LYS A 430 -17.30 -0.56 -3.89
N PRO A 431 -16.82 -1.53 -4.67
CA PRO A 431 -16.47 -1.31 -6.07
C PRO A 431 -17.68 -0.81 -6.84
N GLN A 432 -17.49 0.26 -7.61
CA GLN A 432 -18.54 0.79 -8.50
C GLN A 432 -18.61 -0.01 -9.80
N ILE A 433 -17.45 -0.48 -10.26
CA ILE A 433 -17.34 -1.32 -11.46
C ILE A 433 -17.27 -2.78 -11.02
N VAL A 434 -18.35 -3.51 -11.27
CA VAL A 434 -18.45 -4.95 -11.01
C VAL A 434 -18.94 -5.68 -12.26
N ASN A 435 -18.67 -6.98 -12.31
CA ASN A 435 -19.25 -7.83 -13.34
C ASN A 435 -20.77 -7.84 -13.20
N PRO A 436 -21.53 -7.70 -14.31
CA PRO A 436 -22.98 -7.84 -14.27
C PRO A 436 -23.35 -9.28 -13.91
N GLU A 437 -24.52 -9.48 -13.30
CA GLU A 437 -24.97 -10.82 -12.84
C GLU A 437 -25.07 -11.83 -13.98
N ASN A 438 -25.54 -11.39 -15.15
CA ASN A 438 -25.62 -12.19 -16.37
C ASN A 438 -24.78 -11.51 -17.46
N PRO A 439 -23.45 -11.73 -17.48
CA PRO A 439 -22.58 -11.06 -18.42
C PRO A 439 -22.77 -11.58 -19.83
N LYS A 440 -22.77 -10.66 -20.79
CA LYS A 440 -22.78 -10.94 -22.22
C LYS A 440 -21.35 -11.06 -22.74
N ILE A 441 -21.18 -11.83 -23.80
CA ILE A 441 -19.89 -12.04 -24.47
C ILE A 441 -20.09 -11.66 -25.94
N PRO A 442 -19.55 -10.52 -26.42
CA PRO A 442 -19.62 -10.19 -27.84
C PRO A 442 -18.68 -11.06 -28.66
N ASP A 443 -19.10 -11.37 -29.88
CA ASP A 443 -18.22 -11.96 -30.89
C ASP A 443 -17.19 -10.92 -31.34
N MET A 444 -15.93 -11.32 -31.46
CA MET A 444 -14.82 -10.47 -31.89
C MET A 444 -14.23 -10.98 -33.21
N PRO A 445 -13.70 -10.10 -34.09
CA PRO A 445 -13.55 -8.65 -33.90
C PRO A 445 -14.88 -7.89 -34.11
N ALA A 446 -15.12 -6.87 -33.30
CA ALA A 446 -16.40 -6.14 -33.23
C ALA A 446 -16.24 -4.64 -33.50
N GLU A 447 -17.33 -4.01 -33.96
CA GLU A 447 -17.42 -2.54 -34.03
C GLU A 447 -17.46 -1.93 -32.63
N ILE A 448 -16.71 -0.85 -32.41
CA ILE A 448 -16.76 -0.02 -31.21
C ILE A 448 -17.59 1.22 -31.54
N LYS A 449 -18.60 1.54 -30.74
CA LYS A 449 -19.41 2.75 -30.92
C LYS A 449 -19.54 3.52 -29.61
N LEU A 450 -19.19 4.80 -29.64
CA LEU A 450 -19.56 5.77 -28.60
C LEU A 450 -20.82 6.49 -29.07
N ASP A 451 -21.85 6.53 -28.23
CA ASP A 451 -23.16 7.10 -28.55
C ASP A 451 -23.55 8.14 -27.48
N ASN A 452 -23.43 9.41 -27.85
CA ASN A 452 -23.73 10.60 -27.05
C ASN A 452 -23.08 10.56 -25.66
N VAL A 453 -21.80 10.19 -25.62
CA VAL A 453 -21.06 9.97 -24.38
C VAL A 453 -20.70 11.29 -23.72
N THR A 454 -21.11 11.45 -22.47
CA THR A 454 -20.66 12.52 -21.56
C THR A 454 -20.04 11.87 -20.33
N PHE A 455 -18.84 12.33 -19.96
CA PHE A 455 -18.12 11.79 -18.81
C PHE A 455 -17.21 12.84 -18.14
N GLY A 456 -17.20 12.87 -16.81
CA GLY A 456 -16.23 13.60 -15.99
C GLY A 456 -15.77 12.78 -14.78
N TYR A 457 -14.50 12.94 -14.37
CA TYR A 457 -13.99 12.33 -13.15
C TYR A 457 -14.67 12.88 -11.89
N ASP A 458 -15.24 14.08 -11.98
CA ASP A 458 -16.29 14.58 -11.11
C ASP A 458 -17.54 14.83 -11.99
N PRO A 459 -18.72 14.30 -11.67
CA PRO A 459 -19.92 14.46 -12.49
C PRO A 459 -20.30 15.91 -12.80
N TYR A 460 -19.89 16.87 -11.96
CA TYR A 460 -20.18 18.29 -12.19
C TYR A 460 -19.23 18.94 -13.22
N PHE A 461 -18.12 18.29 -13.54
CA PHE A 461 -17.08 18.81 -14.43
C PHE A 461 -16.80 17.79 -15.54
N PRO A 462 -17.61 17.79 -16.63
CA PRO A 462 -17.42 16.87 -17.73
C PRO A 462 -16.07 17.13 -18.42
N VAL A 463 -15.29 16.07 -18.58
CA VAL A 463 -14.03 16.06 -19.36
C VAL A 463 -14.33 15.75 -20.83
N ILE A 464 -15.37 14.97 -21.08
CA ILE A 464 -15.90 14.64 -22.40
C ILE A 464 -17.40 15.00 -22.41
N SER A 465 -17.87 15.64 -23.47
CA SER A 465 -19.25 16.10 -23.61
C SER A 465 -19.85 15.72 -24.96
N ASN A 466 -20.90 14.90 -24.91
CA ASN A 466 -21.73 14.50 -26.07
C ASN A 466 -20.94 14.01 -27.30
N ILE A 467 -20.00 13.08 -27.09
CA ILE A 467 -19.19 12.50 -28.18
C ILE A 467 -19.89 11.28 -28.78
N SER A 468 -19.96 11.24 -30.11
CA SER A 468 -20.51 10.12 -30.89
C SER A 468 -19.61 9.80 -32.08
N PHE A 469 -19.09 8.58 -32.15
CA PHE A 469 -18.35 8.04 -33.31
C PHE A 469 -18.32 6.51 -33.27
N SER A 470 -17.96 5.88 -34.38
CA SER A 470 -17.70 4.44 -34.42
C SER A 470 -16.36 4.06 -35.04
N ILE A 471 -15.86 2.88 -34.70
CA ILE A 471 -14.60 2.28 -35.16
C ILE A 471 -14.92 0.86 -35.65
N LYS A 472 -14.63 0.59 -36.92
CA LYS A 472 -14.90 -0.70 -37.55
C LYS A 472 -13.85 -1.75 -37.16
N PRO A 473 -14.19 -3.05 -37.22
CA PRO A 473 -13.21 -4.13 -37.08
C PRO A 473 -12.01 -3.96 -38.02
N GLY A 474 -10.79 -4.01 -37.48
CA GLY A 474 -9.54 -3.88 -38.25
C GLY A 474 -9.15 -2.45 -38.65
N GLU A 475 -9.97 -1.45 -38.33
CA GLU A 475 -9.68 -0.05 -38.62
C GLU A 475 -8.61 0.53 -37.69
N LYS A 476 -7.69 1.33 -38.24
CA LYS A 476 -6.69 2.10 -37.49
C LYS A 476 -7.17 3.53 -37.32
N VAL A 477 -7.43 3.91 -36.08
CA VAL A 477 -7.99 5.23 -35.73
C VAL A 477 -6.98 6.03 -34.92
N ALA A 478 -6.69 7.25 -35.34
CA ALA A 478 -5.91 8.20 -34.57
C ALA A 478 -6.83 9.19 -33.83
N ILE A 479 -6.65 9.34 -32.52
CA ILE A 479 -7.34 10.34 -31.70
C ILE A 479 -6.34 11.45 -31.37
N VAL A 480 -6.59 12.65 -31.89
CA VAL A 480 -5.72 13.82 -31.77
C VAL A 480 -6.46 14.97 -31.10
N GLY A 481 -5.73 15.93 -30.54
CA GLY A 481 -6.33 17.05 -29.82
C GLY A 481 -5.38 17.67 -28.80
N LYS A 482 -5.67 18.86 -28.28
CA LYS A 482 -4.83 19.54 -27.29
C LYS A 482 -4.67 18.71 -26.00
N SER A 483 -3.66 19.00 -25.19
CA SER A 483 -3.56 18.41 -23.85
C SER A 483 -4.81 18.76 -23.03
N GLY A 484 -5.37 17.78 -22.32
CA GLY A 484 -6.62 17.95 -21.58
C GLY A 484 -7.92 17.77 -22.39
N SER A 485 -7.87 17.50 -23.70
CA SER A 485 -9.09 17.35 -24.52
C SER A 485 -9.87 16.05 -24.31
N GLY A 486 -9.43 15.17 -23.39
CA GLY A 486 -10.12 13.93 -23.04
C GLY A 486 -9.67 12.66 -23.77
N LYS A 487 -8.58 12.69 -24.56
CA LYS A 487 -8.08 11.54 -25.35
C LYS A 487 -7.85 10.27 -24.51
N SER A 488 -6.98 10.34 -23.48
CA SER A 488 -6.72 9.22 -22.58
C SER A 488 -7.95 8.80 -21.78
N THR A 489 -8.90 9.71 -21.56
CA THR A 489 -10.18 9.39 -20.90
C THR A 489 -11.01 8.43 -21.77
N ILE A 490 -10.99 8.56 -23.10
CA ILE A 490 -11.65 7.59 -24.00
C ILE A 490 -11.05 6.19 -23.83
N ALA A 491 -9.72 6.07 -23.79
CA ALA A 491 -9.06 4.79 -23.54
C ALA A 491 -9.49 4.16 -22.19
N LYS A 492 -9.55 4.97 -21.12
CA LYS A 492 -10.01 4.52 -19.81
C LYS A 492 -11.48 4.07 -19.81
N LEU A 493 -12.35 4.70 -20.61
CA LEU A 493 -13.74 4.29 -20.78
C LEU A 493 -13.86 2.97 -21.57
N LEU A 494 -13.04 2.77 -22.60
CA LEU A 494 -13.02 1.52 -23.39
C LEU A 494 -12.52 0.31 -22.58
N LEU A 495 -11.63 0.53 -21.61
CA LEU A 495 -11.19 -0.51 -20.65
C LEU A 495 -12.17 -0.72 -19.49
N ARG A 496 -13.25 0.07 -19.47
CA ARG A 496 -14.22 0.17 -18.37
C ARG A 496 -13.51 0.32 -17.03
N PHE A 497 -12.51 1.20 -16.97
CA PHE A 497 -12.00 1.72 -15.69
C PHE A 497 -12.97 2.72 -15.07
N TYR A 498 -13.80 3.34 -15.92
CA TYR A 498 -14.88 4.22 -15.57
C TYR A 498 -16.12 3.87 -16.38
N ASP A 499 -17.29 4.06 -15.79
CA ASP A 499 -18.57 4.04 -16.49
C ASP A 499 -18.94 5.47 -16.90
N VAL A 500 -19.52 5.63 -18.09
CA VAL A 500 -20.00 6.93 -18.59
C VAL A 500 -21.11 7.51 -17.70
N ASN A 501 -21.16 8.84 -17.58
CA ASN A 501 -22.23 9.54 -16.86
C ASN A 501 -23.52 9.58 -17.68
N GLU A 502 -23.41 9.89 -18.97
CA GLU A 502 -24.52 9.87 -19.94
C GLU A 502 -24.07 9.22 -21.25
N GLY A 503 -25.04 8.74 -22.04
CA GLY A 503 -24.80 8.01 -23.28
C GLY A 503 -24.41 6.55 -23.06
N SER A 504 -23.78 5.94 -24.08
CA SER A 504 -23.33 4.55 -24.00
C SER A 504 -22.09 4.27 -24.83
N VAL A 505 -21.29 3.31 -24.36
CA VAL A 505 -20.18 2.71 -25.10
C VAL A 505 -20.59 1.29 -25.47
N LEU A 506 -20.61 0.98 -26.75
CA LEU A 506 -21.08 -0.28 -27.30
C LEU A 506 -19.91 -1.01 -27.99
N ILE A 507 -19.84 -2.34 -27.82
CA ILE A 507 -18.90 -3.21 -28.51
C ILE A 507 -19.70 -4.37 -29.10
N GLY A 508 -19.71 -4.48 -30.43
CA GLY A 508 -20.56 -5.45 -31.15
C GLY A 508 -22.06 -5.21 -30.91
N GLY A 509 -22.46 -3.96 -30.70
CA GLY A 509 -23.84 -3.58 -30.36
C GLY A 509 -24.25 -3.84 -28.90
N ILE A 510 -23.37 -4.40 -28.07
CA ILE A 510 -23.63 -4.65 -26.65
C ILE A 510 -23.02 -3.52 -25.82
N ASN A 511 -23.79 -2.97 -24.87
CA ASN A 511 -23.26 -1.97 -23.94
C ASN A 511 -22.15 -2.57 -23.09
N ILE A 512 -21.01 -1.87 -22.98
CA ILE A 512 -19.84 -2.33 -22.22
C ILE A 512 -20.16 -2.62 -20.75
N LYS A 513 -21.22 -1.99 -20.20
CA LYS A 513 -21.72 -2.26 -18.84
C LYS A 513 -22.27 -3.68 -18.66
N ASP A 514 -22.78 -4.28 -19.74
CA ASP A 514 -23.38 -5.61 -19.77
C ASP A 514 -22.38 -6.72 -20.14
N ILE A 515 -21.15 -6.37 -20.54
CA ILE A 515 -20.12 -7.32 -20.97
C ILE A 515 -19.33 -7.81 -19.75
N ASP A 516 -18.87 -9.08 -19.78
CA ASP A 516 -17.91 -9.59 -18.79
C ASP A 516 -16.61 -8.77 -18.81
N LEU A 517 -16.22 -8.22 -17.65
CA LEU A 517 -15.05 -7.38 -17.47
C LEU A 517 -13.73 -8.12 -17.76
N ASN A 518 -13.64 -9.40 -17.38
CA ASN A 518 -12.43 -10.18 -17.62
C ASN A 518 -12.28 -10.49 -19.11
N TYR A 519 -13.38 -10.82 -19.78
CA TYR A 519 -13.44 -11.02 -21.21
C TYR A 519 -12.99 -9.77 -21.96
N ILE A 520 -13.59 -8.61 -21.67
CA ILE A 520 -13.26 -7.39 -22.41
C ILE A 520 -11.81 -6.93 -22.18
N ARG A 521 -11.29 -7.03 -20.96
CA ARG A 521 -9.89 -6.71 -20.63
C ARG A 521 -8.87 -7.74 -21.12
N LYS A 522 -9.34 -8.91 -21.57
CA LYS A 522 -8.55 -9.90 -22.31
C LYS A 522 -8.53 -9.56 -23.81
N ARG A 523 -9.64 -9.07 -24.37
CA ARG A 523 -9.75 -8.71 -25.80
C ARG A 523 -9.19 -7.32 -26.13
N ILE A 524 -9.10 -6.42 -25.15
CA ILE A 524 -8.49 -5.10 -25.29
C ILE A 524 -7.14 -5.08 -24.56
N SER A 525 -6.09 -4.68 -25.28
CA SER A 525 -4.79 -4.36 -24.68
C SER A 525 -4.52 -2.86 -24.73
N TYR A 526 -3.84 -2.36 -23.71
CA TYR A 526 -3.53 -0.95 -23.53
C TYR A 526 -2.04 -0.77 -23.25
N VAL A 527 -1.40 0.08 -24.05
CA VAL A 527 -0.01 0.51 -23.87
C VAL A 527 -0.05 1.96 -23.36
N PRO A 528 0.25 2.20 -22.08
CA PRO A 528 0.18 3.53 -21.48
C PRO A 528 1.35 4.43 -21.94
N GLN A 529 1.12 5.74 -21.86
CA GLN A 529 2.15 6.78 -22.06
C GLN A 529 3.35 6.58 -21.11
N GLU A 530 3.08 6.45 -19.80
CA GLU A 530 4.10 6.11 -18.81
C GLU A 530 4.14 4.59 -18.56
N VAL A 531 5.14 3.93 -19.14
CA VAL A 531 5.36 2.50 -18.92
C VAL A 531 5.98 2.25 -17.55
N VAL A 532 5.28 1.50 -16.72
CA VAL A 532 5.80 0.98 -15.45
C VAL A 532 6.11 -0.52 -15.60
N LEU A 533 7.36 -0.87 -15.33
CA LEU A 533 7.83 -2.25 -15.24
C LEU A 533 7.98 -2.66 -13.76
N PHE A 534 7.68 -3.91 -13.48
CA PHE A 534 7.88 -4.49 -12.16
C PHE A 534 9.37 -4.80 -11.96
N ASP A 535 9.84 -4.70 -10.71
CA ASP A 535 11.19 -5.09 -10.32
C ASP A 535 11.32 -6.62 -10.26
N THR A 536 11.48 -7.22 -11.44
CA THR A 536 11.51 -8.66 -11.69
C THR A 536 12.10 -8.90 -13.09
N THR A 537 12.08 -10.15 -13.56
CA THR A 537 12.65 -10.53 -14.85
C THR A 537 11.91 -9.91 -16.04
N VAL A 538 12.61 -9.78 -17.17
CA VAL A 538 11.99 -9.40 -18.47
C VAL A 538 10.84 -10.35 -18.81
N GLY A 539 11.07 -11.67 -18.69
CA GLY A 539 10.09 -12.70 -18.99
C GLY A 539 8.81 -12.53 -18.18
N TYR A 540 8.93 -12.28 -16.87
CA TYR A 540 7.78 -12.02 -16.00
C TYR A 540 7.03 -10.74 -16.41
N ASN A 541 7.77 -9.66 -16.71
CA ASN A 541 7.16 -8.40 -17.14
C ASN A 541 6.34 -8.54 -18.43
N VAL A 542 6.78 -9.37 -19.36
CA VAL A 542 6.05 -9.67 -20.60
C VAL A 542 4.87 -10.61 -20.33
N ALA A 543 5.11 -11.69 -19.58
CA ALA A 543 4.09 -12.69 -19.25
C ALA A 543 2.96 -12.14 -18.38
N TYR A 544 3.17 -11.05 -17.62
CA TYR A 544 2.16 -10.44 -16.74
C TYR A 544 0.81 -10.16 -17.42
N GLY A 545 0.79 -9.99 -18.75
CA GLY A 545 -0.45 -9.79 -19.49
C GLY A 545 -1.39 -11.00 -19.49
N SER A 546 -0.94 -12.23 -19.22
CA SER A 546 -1.77 -13.43 -19.28
C SER A 546 -1.30 -14.52 -18.31
N ASN A 547 -2.22 -15.43 -17.95
CA ASN A 547 -1.90 -16.56 -17.07
C ASN A 547 -1.40 -17.76 -17.90
N ASN A 548 -0.53 -18.58 -17.31
CA ASN A 548 -0.02 -19.84 -17.88
C ASN A 548 0.67 -19.69 -19.25
N ILE A 549 1.42 -18.60 -19.43
CA ILE A 549 2.17 -18.33 -20.65
C ILE A 549 3.46 -19.14 -20.67
N ASN A 550 3.76 -19.76 -21.82
CA ASN A 550 5.02 -20.47 -22.03
C ASN A 550 6.10 -19.55 -22.63
N GLU A 551 7.35 -20.02 -22.61
CA GLU A 551 8.51 -19.27 -23.09
C GLU A 551 8.43 -18.93 -24.58
N VAL A 552 7.82 -19.81 -25.39
CA VAL A 552 7.64 -19.61 -26.84
C VAL A 552 6.75 -18.40 -27.11
N GLU A 553 5.64 -18.27 -26.37
CA GLU A 553 4.72 -17.14 -26.46
C GLU A 553 5.40 -15.83 -26.03
N ILE A 554 6.22 -15.86 -24.98
CA ILE A 554 7.03 -14.71 -24.55
C ILE A 554 7.98 -14.28 -25.68
N ILE A 555 8.71 -15.22 -26.28
CA ILE A 555 9.63 -14.92 -27.38
C ILE A 555 8.85 -14.36 -28.58
N LYS A 556 7.71 -14.97 -28.93
CA LYS A 556 6.85 -14.50 -30.02
C LYS A 556 6.42 -13.05 -29.81
N ALA A 557 5.94 -12.72 -28.61
CA ALA A 557 5.51 -11.37 -28.27
C ALA A 557 6.66 -10.36 -28.35
N CYS A 558 7.86 -10.72 -27.86
CA CYS A 558 9.05 -9.87 -27.96
C CYS A 558 9.59 -9.71 -29.39
N LYS A 559 9.41 -10.72 -30.25
CA LYS A 559 9.76 -10.60 -31.68
C LYS A 559 8.80 -9.66 -32.40
N ILE A 560 7.48 -9.79 -32.15
CA ILE A 560 6.48 -8.84 -32.66
C ILE A 560 6.84 -7.42 -32.23
N ALA A 561 7.21 -7.23 -30.97
CA ALA A 561 7.61 -5.95 -30.42
C ALA A 561 9.05 -5.50 -30.76
N ASN A 562 9.76 -6.22 -31.64
CA ASN A 562 11.11 -5.89 -32.08
C ASN A 562 12.11 -5.60 -30.93
N ILE A 563 12.07 -6.42 -29.87
CA ILE A 563 12.93 -6.26 -28.67
C ILE A 563 13.70 -7.53 -28.31
N HIS A 564 13.39 -8.66 -28.97
CA HIS A 564 14.03 -9.95 -28.71
C HIS A 564 15.56 -9.91 -28.79
N ASP A 565 16.12 -9.33 -29.87
CA ASP A 565 17.57 -9.27 -30.11
C ASP A 565 18.29 -8.49 -29.00
N GLU A 566 17.67 -7.44 -28.46
CA GLU A 566 18.21 -6.66 -27.35
C GLU A 566 18.11 -7.42 -26.02
N ILE A 567 17.01 -8.13 -25.79
CA ILE A 567 16.85 -8.99 -24.61
C ILE A 567 17.93 -10.06 -24.60
N ILE A 568 18.17 -10.74 -25.72
CA ILE A 568 19.21 -11.77 -25.81
C ILE A 568 20.59 -11.19 -25.49
N ARG A 569 20.88 -9.92 -25.76
CA ARG A 569 22.17 -9.30 -25.42
C ARG A 569 22.34 -9.04 -23.93
N LEU A 570 21.26 -9.08 -23.15
CA LEU A 570 21.34 -8.97 -21.69
C LEU A 570 22.05 -10.20 -21.08
N PRO A 571 22.66 -10.05 -19.89
CA PRO A 571 23.41 -11.14 -19.25
C PRO A 571 22.60 -12.43 -19.06
N PHE A 572 21.31 -12.32 -18.72
CA PHE A 572 20.42 -13.46 -18.47
C PHE A 572 19.31 -13.62 -19.50
N ALA A 573 19.42 -12.92 -20.64
CA ALA A 573 18.34 -12.85 -21.62
C ALA A 573 16.99 -12.50 -20.93
N TYR A 574 16.01 -13.40 -21.00
CA TYR A 574 14.68 -13.16 -20.43
C TYR A 574 14.63 -13.18 -18.90
N ASP A 575 15.61 -13.79 -18.23
CA ASP A 575 15.67 -13.82 -16.76
C ASP A 575 16.40 -12.61 -16.17
N THR A 576 16.74 -11.62 -16.99
CA THR A 576 17.38 -10.39 -16.53
C THR A 576 16.41 -9.57 -15.68
N ILE A 577 16.80 -9.24 -14.44
CA ILE A 577 16.03 -8.36 -13.56
C ILE A 577 16.19 -6.90 -13.98
N LEU A 578 15.07 -6.20 -14.13
CA LEU A 578 15.04 -4.84 -14.70
C LEU A 578 15.23 -3.71 -13.67
N GLY A 579 15.25 -4.02 -12.37
CA GLY A 579 15.31 -3.02 -11.30
C GLY A 579 13.98 -2.27 -11.11
N GLU A 580 13.92 -1.43 -10.08
CA GLU A 580 12.74 -0.60 -9.80
C GLU A 580 12.33 0.20 -11.05
N ARG A 581 11.09 0.02 -11.51
CA ARG A 581 10.51 0.74 -12.67
C ARG A 581 11.30 0.57 -13.99
N GLY A 582 12.19 -0.41 -14.10
CA GLY A 582 12.97 -0.62 -15.32
C GLY A 582 14.02 0.46 -15.58
N THR A 583 14.67 0.95 -14.53
CA THR A 583 15.69 2.02 -14.60
C THR A 583 16.88 1.70 -15.50
N PHE A 584 17.17 0.42 -15.77
CA PHE A 584 18.29 0.01 -16.62
C PHE A 584 17.99 0.03 -18.13
N LEU A 585 16.76 0.37 -18.52
CA LEU A 585 16.33 0.38 -19.92
C LEU A 585 16.18 1.81 -20.48
N SER A 586 16.33 1.97 -21.79
CA SER A 586 15.94 3.19 -22.49
C SER A 586 14.42 3.36 -22.51
N GLY A 587 13.93 4.57 -22.83
CA GLY A 587 12.49 4.82 -23.01
C GLY A 587 11.87 3.91 -24.06
N GLY A 588 12.52 3.78 -25.23
CA GLY A 588 12.05 2.92 -26.33
C GLY A 588 12.07 1.44 -25.99
N GLN A 589 13.05 0.97 -25.21
CA GLN A 589 13.09 -0.39 -24.70
C GLN A 589 11.91 -0.68 -23.75
N ARG A 590 11.62 0.21 -22.80
CA ARG A 590 10.46 0.07 -21.92
C ARG A 590 9.16 0.02 -22.71
N GLN A 591 9.00 0.91 -23.70
CA GLN A 591 7.83 0.92 -24.58
C GLN A 591 7.66 -0.40 -25.32
N ARG A 592 8.70 -0.92 -25.97
CA ARG A 592 8.60 -2.23 -26.67
C ARG A 592 8.32 -3.40 -25.73
N ILE A 593 8.83 -3.40 -24.49
CA ILE A 593 8.43 -4.41 -23.49
C ILE A 593 6.95 -4.28 -23.12
N SER A 594 6.43 -3.05 -23.02
CA SER A 594 4.99 -2.80 -22.83
C SER A 594 4.15 -3.31 -24.00
N ILE A 595 4.62 -3.12 -25.24
CA ILE A 595 3.99 -3.66 -26.46
C ILE A 595 4.01 -5.20 -26.43
N ALA A 596 5.14 -5.82 -26.07
CA ALA A 596 5.22 -7.28 -25.91
C ALA A 596 4.22 -7.78 -24.85
N ARG A 597 4.13 -7.10 -23.70
CA ARG A 597 3.14 -7.40 -22.64
C ARG A 597 1.71 -7.25 -23.13
N ALA A 598 1.42 -6.27 -23.98
CA ALA A 598 0.10 -6.10 -24.60
C ALA A 598 -0.21 -7.25 -25.59
N MET A 599 0.79 -7.70 -26.34
CA MET A 599 0.64 -8.74 -27.37
C MET A 599 0.53 -10.16 -26.81
N ILE A 600 1.00 -10.41 -25.58
CA ILE A 600 0.91 -11.74 -24.97
C ILE A 600 -0.54 -12.25 -24.81
N LYS A 601 -1.51 -11.32 -24.76
CA LYS A 601 -2.94 -11.63 -24.69
C LYS A 601 -3.57 -12.03 -26.02
N ASP A 602 -2.86 -11.76 -27.12
CA ASP A 602 -3.39 -11.74 -28.49
C ASP A 602 -4.71 -10.95 -28.60
N PRO A 603 -4.69 -9.62 -28.35
CA PRO A 603 -5.90 -8.81 -28.26
C PRO A 603 -6.56 -8.61 -29.63
N ASP A 604 -7.87 -8.37 -29.64
CA ASP A 604 -8.61 -7.97 -30.85
C ASP A 604 -8.55 -6.44 -31.07
N ILE A 605 -8.45 -5.67 -29.98
CA ILE A 605 -8.36 -4.22 -29.96
C ILE A 605 -7.07 -3.80 -29.24
N LEU A 606 -6.28 -2.94 -29.88
CA LEU A 606 -5.03 -2.43 -29.33
C LEU A 606 -5.10 -0.91 -29.17
N ILE A 607 -4.83 -0.42 -27.97
CA ILE A 607 -4.82 1.01 -27.67
C ILE A 607 -3.39 1.44 -27.33
N PHE A 608 -2.84 2.40 -28.06
CA PHE A 608 -1.56 3.04 -27.79
C PHE A 608 -1.80 4.47 -27.31
N ASP A 609 -1.31 4.82 -26.13
CA ASP A 609 -1.37 6.19 -25.60
C ASP A 609 0.03 6.81 -25.61
N GLU A 610 0.28 7.70 -26.59
CA GLU A 610 1.52 8.44 -26.77
C GLU A 610 2.81 7.58 -26.68
N ALA A 611 2.78 6.38 -27.27
CA ALA A 611 3.84 5.39 -27.13
C ALA A 611 5.20 5.83 -27.68
N THR A 612 5.22 6.77 -28.62
CA THR A 612 6.43 7.33 -29.26
C THR A 612 6.88 8.66 -28.64
N SER A 613 6.14 9.21 -27.67
CA SER A 613 6.45 10.50 -27.07
C SER A 613 7.74 10.49 -26.24
N ASN A 614 8.47 11.61 -26.25
CA ASN A 614 9.70 11.82 -25.47
C ASN A 614 10.83 10.80 -25.76
N LEU A 615 10.88 10.23 -26.97
CA LEU A 615 11.94 9.33 -27.42
C LEU A 615 12.90 10.04 -28.38
N ASP A 616 14.12 9.53 -28.49
CA ASP A 616 15.02 9.90 -29.58
C ASP A 616 14.54 9.27 -30.91
N VAL A 617 14.91 9.87 -32.03
CA VAL A 617 14.45 9.48 -33.39
C VAL A 617 14.65 8.00 -33.70
N MET A 618 15.75 7.39 -33.24
CA MET A 618 16.01 5.97 -33.48
C MET A 618 15.09 5.09 -32.63
N SER A 619 14.98 5.37 -31.33
CA SER A 619 14.04 4.68 -30.43
C SER A 619 12.59 4.82 -30.89
N GLU A 620 12.18 6.01 -31.31
CA GLU A 620 10.84 6.30 -31.83
C GLU A 620 10.51 5.43 -33.04
N ARG A 621 11.43 5.36 -34.00
CA ARG A 621 11.30 4.50 -35.17
C ARG A 621 11.14 3.03 -34.79
N GLU A 622 11.97 2.53 -33.89
CA GLU A 622 11.92 1.13 -33.47
C GLU A 622 10.62 0.79 -32.73
N VAL A 623 10.10 1.72 -31.91
CA VAL A 623 8.79 1.60 -31.25
C VAL A 623 7.66 1.63 -32.28
N TYR A 624 7.72 2.52 -33.27
CA TYR A 624 6.73 2.59 -34.33
C TYR A 624 6.70 1.31 -35.20
N GLU A 625 7.87 0.77 -35.55
CA GLU A 625 7.98 -0.53 -36.23
C GLU A 625 7.33 -1.66 -35.39
N ALA A 626 7.55 -1.67 -34.07
CA ALA A 626 6.89 -2.60 -33.15
C ALA A 626 5.37 -2.40 -33.10
N MET A 627 4.88 -1.17 -33.12
CA MET A 627 3.44 -0.86 -33.17
C MET A 627 2.81 -1.38 -34.47
N ILE A 628 3.44 -1.16 -35.62
CA ILE A 628 2.96 -1.68 -36.91
C ILE A 628 2.89 -3.20 -36.90
N ASN A 629 3.95 -3.87 -36.43
CA ASN A 629 3.97 -5.33 -36.33
C ASN A 629 2.86 -5.87 -35.42
N ALA A 630 2.63 -5.20 -34.28
CA ALA A 630 1.57 -5.55 -33.33
C ALA A 630 0.15 -5.31 -33.90
N SER A 631 0.01 -4.34 -34.80
CA SER A 631 -1.28 -3.90 -35.37
C SER A 631 -1.87 -4.84 -36.42
N HIS A 632 -1.13 -5.87 -36.85
CA HIS A 632 -1.56 -6.74 -37.95
C HIS A 632 -2.86 -7.51 -37.61
N ASN A 633 -3.91 -7.36 -38.44
CA ASN A 633 -5.25 -7.95 -38.26
C ASN A 633 -5.96 -7.56 -36.94
N LYS A 634 -5.73 -6.36 -36.42
CA LYS A 634 -6.35 -5.87 -35.17
C LYS A 634 -6.99 -4.50 -35.39
N THR A 635 -8.00 -4.18 -34.60
CA THR A 635 -8.50 -2.80 -34.50
C THR A 635 -7.53 -1.99 -33.65
N VAL A 636 -7.09 -0.83 -34.13
CA VAL A 636 -6.04 -0.05 -33.45
C VAL A 636 -6.53 1.35 -33.15
N ILE A 637 -6.33 1.81 -31.91
CA ILE A 637 -6.63 3.16 -31.47
C ILE A 637 -5.32 3.80 -31.00
N MET A 638 -4.88 4.84 -31.69
CA MET A 638 -3.66 5.57 -31.38
C MET A 638 -4.03 6.95 -30.84
N ILE A 639 -3.78 7.19 -29.55
CA ILE A 639 -3.81 8.53 -28.98
C ILE A 639 -2.42 9.10 -29.19
N THR A 640 -2.28 10.07 -30.09
CA THR A 640 -0.96 10.47 -30.55
C THR A 640 -0.90 11.92 -30.99
N HIS A 641 0.33 12.44 -30.97
CA HIS A 641 0.72 13.72 -31.53
C HIS A 641 1.76 13.54 -32.66
N ASN A 642 2.12 12.30 -33.00
CA ASN A 642 3.09 11.98 -34.02
C ASN A 642 2.43 12.02 -35.42
N VAL A 643 2.99 12.80 -36.33
CA VAL A 643 2.45 12.99 -37.69
C VAL A 643 2.42 11.69 -38.47
N HIS A 644 3.47 10.87 -38.41
CA HIS A 644 3.54 9.61 -39.13
C HIS A 644 2.44 8.63 -38.70
N GLU A 645 2.16 8.53 -37.40
CA GLU A 645 1.06 7.68 -36.89
C GLU A 645 -0.31 8.17 -37.39
N VAL A 646 -0.52 9.48 -37.33
CA VAL A 646 -1.78 10.12 -37.75
C VAL A 646 -1.99 9.99 -39.25
N MET A 647 -0.97 10.23 -40.06
CA MET A 647 -1.06 10.19 -41.52
C MET A 647 -1.23 8.78 -42.08
N ASN A 648 -0.83 7.75 -41.31
CA ASN A 648 -1.02 6.34 -41.66
C ASN A 648 -2.30 5.72 -41.03
N ALA A 649 -3.13 6.52 -40.35
CA ALA A 649 -4.41 6.07 -39.84
C ALA A 649 -5.48 6.03 -40.96
N ASP A 650 -6.39 5.07 -40.88
CA ASP A 650 -7.53 5.00 -41.79
C ASP A 650 -8.52 6.14 -41.53
N LYS A 651 -8.60 6.56 -40.25
CA LYS A 651 -9.51 7.58 -39.75
C LYS A 651 -8.88 8.38 -38.61
N VAL A 652 -9.15 9.68 -38.58
CA VAL A 652 -8.73 10.59 -37.51
C VAL A 652 -9.96 11.15 -36.80
N ILE A 653 -9.90 11.23 -35.48
CA ILE A 653 -10.88 11.87 -34.61
C ILE A 653 -10.17 13.02 -33.89
N VAL A 654 -10.62 14.24 -34.13
CA VAL A 654 -10.06 15.45 -33.52
C VAL A 654 -10.93 15.89 -32.36
N LEU A 655 -10.32 15.98 -31.18
CA LEU A 655 -10.95 16.44 -29.96
C LEU A 655 -10.44 17.82 -29.55
N ASP A 656 -11.36 18.73 -29.25
CA ASP A 656 -11.05 20.03 -28.65
C ASP A 656 -12.02 20.28 -27.49
N ASP A 657 -11.48 20.63 -26.32
CA ASP A 657 -12.24 20.90 -25.09
C ASP A 657 -13.33 19.85 -24.77
N GLY A 658 -12.97 18.56 -24.88
CA GLY A 658 -13.86 17.45 -24.56
C GLY A 658 -14.95 17.17 -25.60
N LYS A 659 -14.90 17.79 -26.78
CA LYS A 659 -15.87 17.60 -27.87
C LYS A 659 -15.19 17.08 -29.13
N LEU A 660 -15.93 16.31 -29.92
CA LEU A 660 -15.52 15.93 -31.27
C LEU A 660 -15.75 17.11 -32.20
N VAL A 661 -14.67 17.62 -32.81
CA VAL A 661 -14.74 18.78 -33.72
C VAL A 661 -14.59 18.39 -35.19
N GLU A 662 -13.75 17.40 -35.49
CA GLU A 662 -13.51 16.90 -36.85
C GLU A 662 -13.32 15.38 -36.84
N GLU A 663 -13.75 14.73 -37.91
CA GLU A 663 -13.64 13.29 -38.12
C GLU A 663 -13.51 13.01 -39.62
N GLY A 664 -12.56 12.17 -40.03
CA GLY A 664 -12.40 11.81 -41.45
C GLY A 664 -11.05 11.19 -41.77
N ASN A 665 -10.77 10.99 -43.05
CA ASN A 665 -9.45 10.55 -43.51
C ASN A 665 -8.41 11.67 -43.30
N PRO A 666 -7.15 11.36 -42.91
CA PRO A 666 -6.11 12.38 -42.72
C PRO A 666 -5.96 13.35 -43.91
N GLN A 667 -5.96 12.84 -45.15
CA GLN A 667 -5.80 13.67 -46.35
C GLN A 667 -6.99 14.60 -46.57
N GLU A 668 -8.20 14.14 -46.27
CA GLU A 668 -9.43 14.95 -46.36
C GLU A 668 -9.39 16.09 -45.34
N LEU A 669 -9.01 15.79 -44.09
CA LEU A 669 -8.91 16.79 -43.02
C LEU A 669 -7.83 17.85 -43.30
N LEU A 670 -6.70 17.49 -43.94
CA LEU A 670 -5.70 18.47 -44.39
C LEU A 670 -6.28 19.45 -45.43
N ASN A 671 -7.10 18.95 -46.35
CA ASN A 671 -7.71 19.77 -47.39
C ASN A 671 -8.79 20.72 -46.84
N ILE A 672 -9.52 20.28 -45.80
CA ILE A 672 -10.51 21.11 -45.09
C ILE A 672 -9.85 22.31 -44.38
N LYS A 673 -8.56 22.22 -44.04
CA LYS A 673 -7.79 23.26 -43.34
C LYS A 673 -8.41 23.68 -41.99
N GLY A 674 -9.02 22.71 -41.31
CA GLY A 674 -9.63 22.87 -40.00
C GLY A 674 -8.65 22.84 -38.83
N GLU A 675 -9.12 22.48 -37.64
CA GLU A 675 -8.32 22.32 -36.42
C GLU A 675 -7.24 21.25 -36.58
N PHE A 676 -7.53 20.14 -37.29
CA PHE A 676 -6.53 19.14 -37.65
C PHE A 676 -5.33 19.76 -38.39
N TYR A 677 -5.61 20.53 -39.44
CA TYR A 677 -4.58 21.19 -40.22
C TYR A 677 -3.77 22.19 -39.38
N LYS A 678 -4.42 22.95 -38.49
CA LYS A 678 -3.70 23.87 -37.60
C LYS A 678 -2.73 23.14 -36.67
N MET A 679 -3.09 21.95 -36.19
CA MET A 679 -2.23 21.15 -35.31
C MET A 679 -0.98 20.62 -36.04
N PHE A 680 -1.12 20.22 -37.30
CA PHE A 680 -0.07 19.46 -37.99
C PHE A 680 0.63 20.20 -39.15
N ARG A 681 0.17 21.39 -39.56
CA ARG A 681 0.73 22.12 -40.72
C ARG A 681 2.24 22.41 -40.62
N GLU A 682 2.78 22.62 -39.42
CA GLU A 682 4.19 22.97 -39.22
C GLU A 682 5.07 21.72 -39.31
N GLN A 683 4.62 20.61 -38.72
CA GLN A 683 5.32 19.33 -38.72
C GLN A 683 5.30 18.67 -40.11
N ILE A 684 4.19 18.78 -40.86
CA ILE A 684 4.05 18.23 -42.22
C ILE A 684 4.99 18.94 -43.23
N ASN A 685 5.32 20.20 -43.01
CA ASN A 685 6.21 20.94 -43.91
C ASN A 685 7.71 20.62 -43.69
N GLU A 686 8.08 20.04 -42.55
CA GLU A 686 9.46 19.69 -42.19
C GLU A 686 9.82 18.23 -42.51
N GLU A 687 8.84 17.33 -42.58
CA GLU A 687 9.08 15.90 -42.80
C GLU A 687 8.91 15.48 -44.25
N ASN A 688 10.05 15.36 -44.95
CA ASN A 688 10.15 14.68 -46.24
C ASN A 688 11.14 13.51 -46.11
N VAL A 689 11.01 12.65 -45.10
CA VAL A 689 11.90 11.50 -44.89
C VAL A 689 11.14 10.34 -44.24
N PHE A 690 11.51 9.12 -44.66
CA PHE A 690 11.09 7.79 -44.18
C PHE A 690 10.04 7.02 -45.00
N SER A 691 10.17 7.06 -46.32
CA SER A 691 9.83 5.90 -47.17
C SER A 691 11.04 4.95 -47.28
N ARG A 692 11.27 4.12 -46.27
CA ARG A 692 11.97 2.84 -46.48
C ARG A 692 10.95 1.74 -46.26
N GLU A 693 10.81 0.86 -47.26
CA GLU A 693 10.03 -0.38 -47.14
C GLU A 693 10.35 -1.05 -45.80
N ILE A 694 9.33 -1.16 -44.94
CA ILE A 694 9.41 -1.95 -43.72
C ILE A 694 9.64 -3.38 -44.19
N LYS A 695 10.84 -3.93 -43.91
CA LYS A 695 11.17 -5.32 -44.22
C LYS A 695 10.32 -6.25 -43.37
N GLY A 696 9.10 -6.54 -43.84
CA GLY A 696 8.20 -7.50 -43.23
C GLY A 696 8.71 -8.92 -43.43
N ASN A 697 9.64 -9.39 -42.59
CA ASN A 697 9.91 -10.83 -42.47
C ASN A 697 10.77 -11.30 -41.27
N LYS A 698 10.97 -10.51 -40.21
CA LYS A 698 11.72 -10.95 -39.01
C LYS A 698 10.90 -11.68 -37.94
N ASN A 699 9.58 -11.85 -38.14
CA ASN A 699 8.68 -12.27 -37.05
C ASN A 699 8.41 -13.79 -36.98
N LYS A 700 9.07 -14.61 -37.82
CA LYS A 700 8.84 -16.06 -37.84
C LYS A 700 9.70 -16.75 -36.76
N LEU A 701 9.06 -17.56 -35.91
CA LEU A 701 9.76 -18.45 -35.00
C LEU A 701 10.31 -19.65 -35.78
N ASN A 702 11.63 -19.81 -35.79
CA ASN A 702 12.29 -20.97 -36.39
C ASN A 702 12.53 -22.04 -35.31
N LEU A 703 11.46 -22.65 -34.82
CA LEU A 703 11.53 -23.76 -33.86
C LEU A 703 11.98 -25.03 -34.58
N ILE A 704 12.99 -25.71 -34.02
CA ILE A 704 13.46 -27.01 -34.54
C ILE A 704 12.94 -28.16 -33.68
N ASN A 705 12.58 -29.26 -34.35
CA ASN A 705 12.15 -30.52 -33.74
C ASN A 705 13.19 -31.63 -34.00
N ASP A 706 12.98 -32.81 -33.40
CA ASP A 706 13.89 -33.97 -33.21
C ASP A 706 14.76 -34.45 -34.40
N ASN A 707 14.59 -33.94 -35.62
CA ASN A 707 15.40 -34.27 -36.80
C ASN A 707 16.63 -33.36 -36.95
N ILE A 708 17.43 -33.20 -35.89
CA ILE A 708 18.67 -32.41 -35.93
C ILE A 708 19.91 -33.26 -35.70
N ILE A 709 20.98 -32.95 -36.42
CA ILE A 709 22.32 -33.49 -36.17
C ILE A 709 23.18 -32.33 -35.66
N ILE A 710 23.74 -32.47 -34.47
CA ILE A 710 24.64 -31.48 -33.86
C ILE A 710 26.06 -32.03 -33.84
N GLU A 711 26.99 -31.31 -34.45
CA GLU A 711 28.41 -31.64 -34.50
C GLU A 711 29.23 -30.55 -33.77
N PRO A 712 30.36 -30.90 -33.14
CA PRO A 712 31.26 -29.90 -32.59
C PRO A 712 31.86 -29.05 -33.72
N SER A 713 31.91 -27.74 -33.53
CA SER A 713 32.51 -26.82 -34.48
C SER A 713 34.01 -26.63 -34.21
N THR A 714 34.68 -25.84 -35.06
CA THR A 714 36.10 -25.46 -34.93
C THR A 714 36.38 -24.73 -33.61
N ARG A 715 35.42 -23.90 -33.16
CA ARG A 715 35.49 -23.16 -31.91
C ARG A 715 34.69 -23.88 -30.82
N PRO A 716 35.25 -24.05 -29.60
CA PRO A 716 34.61 -24.82 -28.54
C PRO A 716 33.33 -24.16 -28.00
N SER A 717 33.12 -22.88 -28.26
CA SER A 717 31.90 -22.14 -27.94
C SER A 717 30.81 -22.23 -29.02
N ARG A 718 31.04 -22.97 -30.12
CA ARG A 718 30.14 -23.04 -31.28
C ARG A 718 29.81 -24.48 -31.64
N VAL A 719 28.70 -24.67 -32.34
CA VAL A 719 28.25 -25.96 -32.86
C VAL A 719 27.85 -25.86 -34.32
N ASP A 720 28.03 -26.95 -35.06
CA ASP A 720 27.52 -27.10 -36.41
C ASP A 720 26.20 -27.87 -36.34
N ILE A 721 25.17 -27.40 -37.04
CA ILE A 721 23.83 -28.02 -37.03
C ILE A 721 23.44 -28.38 -38.45
N THR A 722 23.06 -29.63 -38.67
CA THR A 722 22.42 -30.07 -39.91
C THR A 722 20.93 -30.26 -39.65
N TYR A 723 20.11 -29.50 -40.37
CA TYR A 723 18.65 -29.55 -40.29
C TYR A 723 18.06 -29.51 -41.71
N ASP A 724 17.13 -30.43 -41.99
CA ASP A 724 16.44 -30.56 -43.28
C ASP A 724 17.40 -30.57 -44.50
N GLY A 725 18.51 -31.31 -44.38
CA GLY A 725 19.52 -31.46 -45.43
C GLY A 725 20.44 -30.25 -45.63
N LYS A 726 20.28 -29.16 -44.87
CA LYS A 726 21.18 -28.00 -44.89
C LYS A 726 22.07 -27.96 -43.64
N LYS A 727 23.38 -27.76 -43.85
CA LYS A 727 24.37 -27.61 -42.78
C LYS A 727 24.62 -26.13 -42.49
N TYR A 728 24.48 -25.77 -41.22
CA TYR A 728 24.78 -24.44 -40.66
C TYR A 728 26.02 -24.59 -39.77
N ILE A 729 26.99 -23.70 -39.95
CA ILE A 729 28.34 -23.84 -39.38
C ILE A 729 28.56 -22.72 -38.35
N GLU A 730 29.31 -23.01 -37.29
CA GLU A 730 29.75 -22.05 -36.27
C GLU A 730 28.61 -21.30 -35.53
N LEU A 731 27.50 -21.99 -35.24
CA LEU A 731 26.38 -21.42 -34.49
C LEU A 731 26.71 -21.31 -33.00
N MET A 732 26.38 -20.16 -32.38
CA MET A 732 26.46 -19.91 -30.95
C MET A 732 25.20 -20.42 -30.25
N PRO A 733 25.27 -21.46 -29.42
CA PRO A 733 24.16 -21.77 -28.53
C PRO A 733 24.13 -20.79 -27.36
N LYS A 734 22.94 -20.25 -27.04
CA LYS A 734 22.71 -19.40 -25.86
C LYS A 734 21.39 -19.77 -25.18
N MET A 735 21.41 -19.88 -23.85
CA MET A 735 20.20 -20.08 -23.05
C MET A 735 19.35 -18.81 -23.04
N LEU A 736 18.06 -18.94 -23.34
CA LEU A 736 17.12 -17.82 -23.34
C LEU A 736 16.50 -17.56 -21.96
N PHE A 737 16.30 -18.63 -21.18
CA PHE A 737 15.74 -18.62 -19.83
C PHE A 737 16.67 -19.38 -18.88
N PRO A 738 17.91 -18.89 -18.67
CA PRO A 738 18.94 -19.63 -17.96
C PRO A 738 18.57 -20.03 -16.52
N ILE A 739 17.60 -19.35 -15.91
CA ILE A 739 17.21 -19.57 -14.52
C ILE A 739 15.85 -20.27 -14.44
N THR A 740 14.83 -19.71 -15.10
CA THR A 740 13.46 -20.22 -14.97
C THR A 740 13.23 -21.48 -15.79
N ASN A 741 13.87 -21.60 -16.96
CA ASN A 741 13.78 -22.77 -17.83
C ASN A 741 15.09 -23.02 -18.62
N PRO A 742 16.13 -23.60 -17.97
CA PRO A 742 17.47 -23.72 -18.53
C PRO A 742 17.58 -24.71 -19.71
N LYS A 743 16.45 -25.18 -20.25
CA LYS A 743 16.37 -26.12 -21.37
C LYS A 743 16.18 -25.44 -22.72
N PHE A 744 15.77 -24.18 -22.70
CA PHE A 744 15.44 -23.41 -23.91
C PHE A 744 16.69 -22.74 -24.47
N ILE A 745 17.06 -23.07 -25.71
CA ILE A 745 18.29 -22.60 -26.37
C ILE A 745 17.97 -21.93 -27.70
N GLY A 746 18.57 -20.76 -27.93
CA GLY A 746 18.66 -20.15 -29.24
C GLY A 746 20.03 -20.37 -29.88
N PHE A 747 20.07 -20.50 -31.20
CA PHE A 747 21.28 -20.65 -32.00
C PHE A 747 21.48 -19.43 -32.89
N TYR A 748 22.66 -18.80 -32.80
CA TYR A 748 22.97 -17.54 -33.47
C TYR A 748 24.20 -17.66 -34.36
N ASP A 749 24.22 -16.98 -35.50
CA ASP A 749 25.40 -16.93 -36.37
C ASP A 749 26.54 -16.03 -35.80
N GLU A 750 27.57 -15.75 -36.60
CA GLU A 750 28.64 -14.82 -36.21
C GLU A 750 28.16 -13.36 -36.12
N GLU A 751 27.16 -12.98 -36.92
CA GLU A 751 26.58 -11.64 -36.94
C GLU A 751 25.60 -11.42 -35.78
N GLY A 752 25.25 -12.49 -35.05
CA GLY A 752 24.31 -12.48 -33.94
C GLY A 752 22.85 -12.60 -34.36
N ASN A 753 22.57 -12.98 -35.61
CA ASN A 753 21.22 -13.26 -36.08
C ASN A 753 20.77 -14.63 -35.53
N GLU A 754 19.56 -14.69 -34.99
CA GLU A 754 18.95 -15.95 -34.60
C GLU A 754 18.66 -16.79 -35.85
N ILE A 755 19.22 -18.00 -35.89
CA ILE A 755 18.94 -18.98 -36.93
C ILE A 755 17.81 -19.90 -36.47
N PHE A 756 17.89 -20.39 -35.23
CA PHE A 756 16.98 -21.39 -34.69
C PHE A 756 16.70 -21.27 -33.20
N LEU A 757 15.57 -21.86 -32.78
CA LEU A 757 15.18 -22.05 -31.39
C LEU A 757 14.91 -23.54 -31.09
N LEU A 758 15.38 -24.00 -29.94
CA LEU A 758 15.17 -25.35 -29.43
C LEU A 758 14.57 -25.27 -28.03
N GLU A 759 13.34 -25.76 -27.88
CA GLU A 759 12.59 -25.62 -26.62
C GLU A 759 13.18 -26.45 -25.48
N ASP A 760 13.60 -27.68 -25.78
CA ASP A 760 14.12 -28.60 -24.79
C ASP A 760 15.26 -29.45 -25.35
N TYR A 761 16.49 -29.02 -25.09
CA TYR A 761 17.67 -29.76 -25.51
C TYR A 761 17.87 -31.08 -24.75
N THR A 762 17.14 -31.32 -23.65
CA THR A 762 17.29 -32.55 -22.86
C THR A 762 16.66 -33.77 -23.55
N LYS A 763 15.81 -33.54 -24.55
CA LYS A 763 15.20 -34.58 -25.39
C LYS A 763 16.08 -35.05 -26.54
N LEU A 764 17.21 -34.35 -26.78
CA LEU A 764 18.16 -34.74 -27.82
C LEU A 764 18.88 -36.04 -27.48
N ASP A 765 19.44 -36.68 -28.51
CA ASP A 765 20.36 -37.78 -28.33
C ASP A 765 21.47 -37.42 -27.31
N PRO A 766 21.86 -38.33 -26.40
CA PRO A 766 22.87 -38.07 -25.38
C PRO A 766 24.19 -37.52 -25.92
N ASP A 767 24.61 -37.91 -27.12
CA ASP A 767 25.84 -37.40 -27.72
C ASP A 767 25.70 -35.94 -28.17
N TYR A 768 24.60 -35.58 -28.82
CA TYR A 768 24.30 -34.19 -29.22
C TYR A 768 24.11 -33.28 -28.01
N LYS A 769 23.43 -33.78 -26.97
CA LYS A 769 23.28 -33.08 -25.69
C LYS A 769 24.64 -32.73 -25.08
N ARG A 770 25.57 -33.69 -25.04
CA ARG A 770 26.91 -33.48 -24.48
C ARG A 770 27.72 -32.45 -25.27
N ILE A 771 27.63 -32.47 -26.60
CA ILE A 771 28.28 -31.47 -27.47
C ILE A 771 27.74 -30.07 -27.15
N LEU A 772 26.42 -29.94 -27.05
CA LEU A 772 25.76 -28.67 -26.78
C LEU A 772 26.08 -28.13 -25.38
N GLU A 773 26.04 -28.99 -24.35
CA GLU A 773 26.41 -28.61 -22.97
C GLU A 773 27.85 -28.14 -22.87
N ASN A 774 28.77 -28.73 -23.65
CA ASN A 774 30.15 -28.27 -23.70
C ASN A 774 30.27 -26.88 -24.34
N ALA A 775 29.52 -26.60 -25.41
CA ALA A 775 29.51 -25.28 -26.04
C ALA A 775 28.86 -24.21 -25.14
N LEU A 776 27.75 -24.53 -24.47
CA LEU A 776 27.07 -23.63 -23.54
C LEU A 776 27.93 -23.22 -22.35
N LYS A 777 28.88 -24.05 -21.89
CA LYS A 777 29.83 -23.67 -20.83
C LYS A 777 30.64 -22.42 -21.18
N TYR A 778 30.87 -22.16 -22.46
CA TYR A 778 31.63 -21.00 -22.93
C TYR A 778 30.75 -19.76 -23.16
N ASN A 779 29.46 -19.92 -23.51
CA ASN A 779 28.56 -18.81 -23.86
C ASN A 779 27.63 -18.37 -22.74
N SER A 780 27.37 -19.25 -21.77
CA SER A 780 26.58 -18.98 -20.57
C SER A 780 27.54 -18.93 -19.39
N LEU A 781 28.04 -17.73 -19.07
CA LEU A 781 28.91 -17.48 -17.90
C LEU A 781 28.10 -17.49 -16.61
N ILE A 782 27.47 -18.63 -16.32
CA ILE A 782 26.87 -18.94 -15.03
C ILE A 782 27.85 -19.90 -14.36
N PHE A 783 28.46 -19.43 -13.28
CA PHE A 783 29.35 -20.24 -12.47
C PHE A 783 28.51 -21.04 -11.49
N LYS A 784 28.53 -22.37 -11.59
CA LYS A 784 27.85 -23.22 -10.62
C LYS A 784 28.71 -23.29 -9.37
N VAL A 785 28.19 -22.80 -8.25
CA VAL A 785 28.88 -22.79 -6.97
C VAL A 785 28.73 -24.16 -6.33
N ASN A 786 29.82 -24.90 -6.31
CA ASN A 786 29.88 -26.22 -5.68
C ASN A 786 30.05 -26.11 -4.16
N LYS A 787 30.74 -25.05 -3.70
CA LYS A 787 31.05 -24.82 -2.29
C LYS A 787 31.28 -23.35 -1.98
N ILE A 788 30.83 -22.91 -0.80
CA ILE A 788 31.09 -21.60 -0.22
C ILE A 788 32.11 -21.78 0.90
N ASN A 789 33.31 -21.23 0.72
CA ASN A 789 34.36 -21.30 1.74
C ASN A 789 34.12 -20.27 2.84
N LYS A 790 33.74 -19.04 2.46
CA LYS A 790 33.53 -17.92 3.38
C LYS A 790 32.66 -16.84 2.75
N ILE A 791 31.87 -16.14 3.57
CA ILE A 791 31.21 -14.88 3.21
C ILE A 791 31.66 -13.81 4.22
N ASN A 792 32.16 -12.67 3.75
CA ASN A 792 32.41 -11.51 4.59
C ASN A 792 31.44 -10.38 4.23
N ILE A 793 30.90 -9.71 5.25
CA ILE A 793 30.04 -8.53 5.07
C ILE A 793 30.87 -7.28 5.36
N LYS A 794 31.00 -6.37 4.38
CA LYS A 794 31.66 -5.06 4.54
C LYS A 794 30.72 -3.94 4.09
N GLY A 795 30.02 -3.34 5.05
CA GLY A 795 28.98 -2.34 4.75
C GLY A 795 27.86 -2.99 3.93
N ASP A 796 27.56 -2.42 2.76
CA ASP A 796 26.58 -2.97 1.81
C ASP A 796 27.17 -4.00 0.84
N GLN A 797 28.48 -4.25 0.84
CA GLN A 797 29.10 -5.24 -0.05
C GLN A 797 29.28 -6.60 0.63
N LEU A 798 28.97 -7.68 -0.09
CA LEU A 798 29.25 -9.05 0.33
C LEU A 798 30.44 -9.57 -0.49
N GLU A 799 31.46 -10.06 0.22
CA GLU A 799 32.61 -10.74 -0.37
C GLU A 799 32.42 -12.25 -0.22
N TRP A 800 32.46 -12.98 -1.33
CA TRP A 800 32.25 -14.41 -1.36
C TRP A 800 33.53 -15.12 -1.81
N ASP A 801 33.98 -16.07 -1.02
CA ASP A 801 35.02 -17.03 -1.39
C ASP A 801 34.32 -18.32 -1.84
N LEU A 802 34.28 -18.53 -3.16
CA LEU A 802 33.50 -19.56 -3.81
C LEU A 802 34.41 -20.56 -4.52
N LEU A 803 34.04 -21.85 -4.46
CA LEU A 803 34.56 -22.86 -5.37
C LEU A 803 33.47 -23.17 -6.40
N THR A 804 33.74 -22.86 -7.66
CA THR A 804 32.79 -23.07 -8.75
C THR A 804 33.19 -24.25 -9.62
N ASP A 805 32.33 -24.63 -10.55
CA ASP A 805 32.60 -25.59 -11.63
C ASP A 805 33.79 -25.19 -12.53
N LYS A 806 34.21 -23.92 -12.50
CA LYS A 806 35.34 -23.37 -13.26
C LYS A 806 36.56 -23.03 -12.41
N GLY A 807 36.54 -23.37 -11.11
CA GLY A 807 37.64 -23.17 -10.17
C GLY A 807 37.31 -22.22 -9.01
N PRO A 808 38.29 -21.95 -8.14
CA PRO A 808 38.11 -21.04 -7.01
C PRO A 808 38.03 -19.58 -7.49
N MET A 809 37.08 -18.81 -6.95
CA MET A 809 36.88 -17.40 -7.26
C MET A 809 36.51 -16.58 -6.03
N PHE A 810 36.97 -15.33 -6.04
CA PHE A 810 36.58 -14.30 -5.08
C PHE A 810 35.62 -13.31 -5.74
N VAL A 811 34.41 -13.21 -5.19
CA VAL A 811 33.28 -12.50 -5.79
C VAL A 811 32.81 -11.37 -4.89
N TYR A 812 32.42 -10.24 -5.48
CA TYR A 812 31.95 -9.07 -4.76
C TYR A 812 30.55 -8.69 -5.26
N THR A 813 29.52 -8.74 -4.41
CA THR A 813 28.16 -8.30 -4.78
C THR A 813 27.86 -6.92 -4.19
N MET A 814 27.22 -6.04 -4.98
CA MET A 814 26.83 -4.69 -4.58
C MET A 814 25.46 -4.73 -3.89
N GLY A 815 25.41 -4.98 -2.58
CA GLY A 815 24.14 -4.99 -1.84
C GLY A 815 23.37 -6.30 -1.88
N ARG A 816 22.29 -6.34 -1.09
CA ARG A 816 21.37 -7.50 -1.00
C ARG A 816 20.55 -7.71 -2.28
N GLY A 817 20.32 -6.67 -3.09
CA GLY A 817 19.62 -6.77 -4.37
C GLY A 817 20.35 -7.60 -5.44
N ASN A 818 21.65 -7.83 -5.24
CA ASN A 818 22.48 -8.67 -6.10
C ASN A 818 22.52 -10.15 -5.66
N VAL A 819 21.73 -10.51 -4.65
CA VAL A 819 21.53 -11.88 -4.18
C VAL A 819 20.05 -12.20 -4.37
N ILE A 820 19.76 -12.94 -5.42
CA ILE A 820 18.39 -13.23 -5.85
C ILE A 820 18.07 -14.65 -5.42
N ILE A 821 16.96 -14.84 -4.69
CA ILE A 821 16.47 -16.16 -4.30
C ILE A 821 15.33 -16.55 -5.24
N LEU A 822 15.52 -17.63 -5.99
CA LEU A 822 14.53 -18.18 -6.92
C LEU A 822 14.35 -19.67 -6.61
N ASN A 823 13.22 -20.02 -5.98
CA ASN A 823 12.90 -21.37 -5.53
C ASN A 823 14.01 -21.98 -4.63
N SER A 824 14.65 -23.09 -5.03
CA SER A 824 15.77 -23.71 -4.33
C SER A 824 17.15 -23.20 -4.80
N LYS A 825 17.21 -22.08 -5.54
CA LYS A 825 18.45 -21.52 -6.07
C LYS A 825 18.71 -20.10 -5.56
N ILE A 826 19.98 -19.79 -5.29
CA ILE A 826 20.47 -18.45 -4.97
C ILE A 826 21.38 -18.00 -6.11
N ILE A 827 21.14 -16.81 -6.63
CA ILE A 827 21.90 -16.23 -7.74
C ILE A 827 22.63 -15.00 -7.24
N LEU A 828 23.94 -15.00 -7.38
CA LEU A 828 24.80 -13.88 -7.07
C LEU A 828 25.16 -13.16 -8.35
N ILE A 829 24.98 -11.84 -8.36
CA ILE A 829 25.45 -10.96 -9.43
C ILE A 829 26.59 -10.12 -8.88
N ASP A 830 27.81 -10.39 -9.36
CA ASP A 830 28.97 -9.64 -8.92
C ASP A 830 28.99 -8.21 -9.50
N LYS A 831 29.93 -7.38 -9.04
CA LYS A 831 30.11 -6.00 -9.51
C LYS A 831 30.47 -5.88 -11.00
N TYR A 832 30.81 -6.97 -11.66
CA TYR A 832 31.13 -7.07 -13.07
C TYR A 832 30.00 -7.77 -13.87
N ASN A 833 28.84 -7.99 -13.25
CA ASN A 833 27.70 -8.74 -13.79
C ASN A 833 28.00 -10.21 -14.12
N ASN A 834 29.04 -10.80 -13.53
CA ASN A 834 29.22 -12.25 -13.53
C ASN A 834 28.24 -12.91 -12.56
N ILE A 835 27.81 -14.11 -12.94
CA ILE A 835 26.67 -14.76 -12.32
C ILE A 835 27.12 -16.04 -11.65
N PHE A 836 26.72 -16.22 -10.39
CA PHE A 836 27.04 -17.41 -9.62
C PHE A 836 25.75 -18.04 -9.13
N GLU A 837 25.49 -19.27 -9.57
CA GLU A 837 24.31 -20.05 -9.20
C GLU A 837 24.67 -21.01 -8.07
N ILE A 838 23.98 -20.88 -6.95
CA ILE A 838 24.04 -21.77 -5.80
C ILE A 838 22.74 -22.58 -5.76
N ASP A 839 22.82 -23.88 -5.98
CA ASP A 839 21.69 -24.79 -5.83
C ASP A 839 21.65 -25.31 -4.38
N LEU A 840 20.61 -24.93 -3.63
CA LEU A 840 20.45 -25.28 -2.21
C LEU A 840 20.23 -26.78 -1.99
N ASP A 841 19.75 -27.50 -3.01
CA ASP A 841 19.51 -28.94 -2.93
C ASP A 841 20.82 -29.75 -3.12
N VAL A 842 21.81 -29.14 -3.80
CA VAL A 842 23.08 -29.78 -4.18
C VAL A 842 24.24 -29.34 -3.28
N ILE A 843 24.19 -28.13 -2.74
CA ILE A 843 25.32 -27.56 -1.99
C ILE A 843 25.58 -28.29 -0.65
N ASP A 844 26.85 -28.37 -0.26
CA ASP A 844 27.21 -29.10 0.96
C ASP A 844 26.67 -28.45 2.24
N LYS A 845 26.45 -29.27 3.29
CA LYS A 845 25.87 -28.82 4.57
C LYS A 845 26.63 -27.66 5.22
N LYS A 846 27.95 -27.55 5.02
CA LYS A 846 28.76 -26.48 5.63
C LYS A 846 28.48 -25.16 4.91
N SER A 847 28.44 -25.17 3.58
CA SER A 847 28.05 -24.01 2.76
C SER A 847 26.61 -23.56 3.05
N SER A 848 25.67 -24.51 3.18
CA SER A 848 24.28 -24.22 3.57
C SER A 848 24.20 -23.55 4.95
N LYS A 849 24.98 -24.03 5.92
CA LYS A 849 25.06 -23.41 7.25
C LYS A 849 25.62 -21.98 7.20
N ILE A 850 26.68 -21.74 6.42
CA ILE A 850 27.27 -20.41 6.23
C ILE A 850 26.25 -19.45 5.61
N LEU A 851 25.49 -19.90 4.62
CA LEU A 851 24.39 -19.14 4.01
C LEU A 851 23.31 -18.76 5.04
N ILE A 852 22.83 -19.74 5.82
CA ILE A 852 21.81 -19.53 6.86
C ILE A 852 22.30 -18.61 7.97
N GLU A 853 23.58 -18.68 8.35
CA GLU A 853 24.18 -17.78 9.35
C GLU A 853 24.37 -16.34 8.81
N THR A 854 24.41 -16.17 7.49
CA THR A 854 24.64 -14.86 6.83
C THR A 854 23.34 -14.14 6.45
N ILE A 855 22.29 -14.90 6.07
CA ILE A 855 20.92 -14.40 5.84
C ILE A 855 20.29 -13.97 7.16
#